data_AF-A0A7W3N3D4-F1
#
_entry.id   AF-A0A7W3N3D4-F1
#
_cell.length_a   1.000
_cell.length_b   1.000
_cell.length_c   1.000
_cell.angle_alpha   90.00
_cell.angle_beta   90.00
_cell.angle_gamma   90.00
#
_symmetry.space_group_name_H-M   'P 1'
#
loop_
_entity.id
_entity.type
_entity.pdbx_description
1 polymer ?
#
loop_
_entity_poly.entity_id
_entity_poly.type
_entity_poly.pdbx_seq_one_letter_code
_entity_poly.pdbx_strand_id
1 'polypeptide(L)'
;MTEPAPGVYEHVVTTELRRRLEEVDGELVQQGGLDAVDAEEVLVRHLARMTRRALRAARQGGGDAAEKLARQVAAANAIGRAIAGIVPDAGIDGELVADGHRMLLGIADGRLPDGSVAFPPRPDIPLSMSALLVNGRDQPQIGREVIKELATADQVDLLCAFIKWRGLRLLEDALRDFFRRGGRLRVITTTYMGATDHGAVERLAAMGAEVKVSYDTQRTRLHAKAWLFHRRSRLDTAYVGSSNLSHTALLDGVEWNVRIARAEQPHLIDTFAATFEDYWNDPSFEPYEDSGRLARALTAERGGPAADPPPITRIDVQPYPYQREILEELDAARLVHGHWRNLVVMATGTGKTIVAALDYRRLRERRIVDSLLFVAHRKEILQQSLGTFRHVLRDGAFGELLVDGHRPGEWRHVFGSIQSLSQLPELEPGRFDMVVVDEFHHAAAASYARLLDRLRPKILLGLTATPERADGEDILHWFDGGRPTVELRLWEALERGLLVPFHYFGVHDDTDLSQVDWRRGAGYDVAQLTNLYTGLDARVAMIVEALEDKLGDLGGMRAVGFCVSIDHAEYMEREFERRGIRARAVTSRTSRQDREAALRGLRDGRIKAIFTVDLFNEGVDVPEIDTVLFLRPTESATVFLQQLGRGLRLTRDKAVLTVLDFVGRQRREFRFDKRFKALTGIERGRLEREIKAGFPTLPPGCAIDLDREVSGIVLANIRQALNVRWPDLAAELRAMGDVTLPEFLDATGLELEDLYRSTRGGWARLRRAAGLDTRPVTSEKADEEIRKAIGRLLHVDDPDRLTFLRDLLRRPRAPRLADFDPAQRRLLAMLNSAFHAGKPLSALETHLARLWDLPGRREELLAVTDILYDRIHRVTPVVPEVSHLPLRLHARYTRGEALAAFGQEVSAYFREGVKWFAEERADVFLVTIDKNERDFSPTTMYQDRAITPWLFQWESQSQTRAESPTGRRYVHHRERGSTVHLFLRKTSDEAYTYAGPMTYQDHEGERPMRIRWLLSHPLPADVFHFAKVNAG
;
A
#
# COMPACT_ATOMS: atom_id res chain seq x y z
N MET A 1 -4.62 -8.85 37.99
CA MET A 1 -5.08 -7.54 38.44
C MET A 1 -3.96 -6.94 39.27
N THR A 2 -3.69 -5.66 39.12
CA THR A 2 -3.05 -4.80 40.12
C THR A 2 -3.99 -4.66 41.33
N GLU A 3 -3.64 -3.88 42.35
CA GLU A 3 -4.53 -3.58 43.50
C GLU A 3 -5.98 -3.28 43.05
N PRO A 4 -6.99 -3.70 43.83
CA PRO A 4 -8.39 -3.37 43.52
C PRO A 4 -8.55 -1.84 43.50
N ALA A 5 -8.72 -1.28 42.30
CA ALA A 5 -8.96 0.14 42.10
C ALA A 5 -10.44 0.47 42.30
N PRO A 6 -10.83 1.72 42.57
CA PRO A 6 -12.23 2.11 42.55
C PRO A 6 -12.85 1.87 41.16
N GLY A 7 -13.95 1.13 41.08
CA GLY A 7 -14.62 0.80 39.82
C GLY A 7 -15.71 -0.27 39.95
N VAL A 8 -16.36 -0.61 38.82
CA VAL A 8 -17.38 -1.66 38.73
C VAL A 8 -16.73 -2.97 38.31
N TYR A 9 -17.06 -4.07 38.99
CA TYR A 9 -16.45 -5.38 38.78
C TYR A 9 -17.51 -6.48 38.55
N GLU A 10 -17.26 -7.33 37.56
CA GLU A 10 -18.02 -8.57 37.30
C GLU A 10 -17.05 -9.77 37.33
N HIS A 11 -16.49 -10.03 38.52
CA HIS A 11 -15.51 -11.10 38.73
C HIS A 11 -15.94 -12.04 39.84
N VAL A 12 -15.80 -13.34 39.60
CA VAL A 12 -15.87 -14.34 40.67
C VAL A 12 -14.79 -14.05 41.70
N VAL A 13 -15.17 -14.03 42.98
CA VAL A 13 -14.26 -13.80 44.10
C VAL A 13 -13.32 -15.01 44.26
N THR A 14 -12.15 -14.93 43.60
CA THR A 14 -11.08 -15.94 43.72
C THR A 14 -10.35 -15.84 45.05
N THR A 15 -9.60 -16.88 45.44
CA THR A 15 -8.75 -16.85 46.66
C THR A 15 -7.78 -15.67 46.68
N GLU A 16 -7.17 -15.34 45.54
CA GLU A 16 -6.24 -14.20 45.43
C GLU A 16 -6.97 -12.85 45.49
N LEU A 17 -8.17 -12.74 44.90
CA LEU A 17 -8.97 -11.51 45.00
C LEU A 17 -9.49 -11.31 46.44
N ARG A 18 -9.93 -12.38 47.10
CA ARG A 18 -10.35 -12.36 48.50
C ARG A 18 -9.24 -11.80 49.40
N ARG A 19 -8.02 -12.35 49.28
CA ARG A 19 -6.85 -11.88 50.03
C ARG A 19 -6.56 -10.39 49.83
N ARG A 20 -6.81 -9.87 48.62
CA ARG A 20 -6.60 -8.44 48.32
C ARG A 20 -7.73 -7.56 48.80
N LEU A 21 -8.96 -8.06 48.80
CA LEU A 21 -10.11 -7.33 49.35
C LEU A 21 -10.00 -7.19 50.87
N GLU A 22 -9.22 -8.04 51.56
CA GLU A 22 -8.88 -7.88 52.98
C GLU A 22 -8.03 -6.63 53.27
N GLU A 23 -7.36 -6.08 52.25
CA GLU A 23 -6.55 -4.85 52.35
C GLU A 23 -7.39 -3.58 52.04
N VAL A 24 -8.65 -3.75 51.60
CA VAL A 24 -9.59 -2.66 51.28
C VAL A 24 -10.61 -2.52 52.40
N ASP A 25 -10.99 -1.29 52.73
CA ASP A 25 -12.08 -1.04 53.67
C ASP A 25 -13.38 -1.71 53.19
N GLY A 26 -13.98 -2.55 54.03
CA GLY A 26 -15.18 -3.31 53.71
C GLY A 26 -16.39 -2.44 53.36
N GLU A 27 -16.47 -1.20 53.88
CA GLU A 27 -17.53 -0.25 53.51
C GLU A 27 -17.44 0.21 52.04
N LEU A 28 -16.26 0.07 51.43
CA LEU A 28 -16.01 0.43 50.03
C LEU A 28 -16.21 -0.75 49.07
N VAL A 29 -16.56 -1.94 49.56
CA VAL A 29 -16.67 -3.16 48.77
C VAL A 29 -18.13 -3.60 48.64
N GLN A 30 -18.69 -3.47 47.43
CA GLN A 30 -19.99 -4.03 47.09
C GLN A 30 -19.85 -5.43 46.50
N GLN A 31 -20.54 -6.42 47.07
CA GLN A 31 -20.57 -7.81 46.56
C GLN A 31 -22.00 -8.28 46.33
N GLY A 32 -22.23 -9.02 45.23
CA GLY A 32 -23.50 -9.69 44.92
C GLY A 32 -23.33 -11.21 44.90
N GLY A 33 -24.44 -11.95 45.05
CA GLY A 33 -24.46 -13.40 44.84
C GLY A 33 -24.34 -13.77 43.36
N LEU A 34 -23.92 -15.00 43.08
CA LEU A 34 -24.02 -15.57 41.73
C LEU A 34 -25.48 -15.96 41.47
N ASP A 35 -26.12 -15.33 40.48
CA ASP A 35 -27.46 -15.70 40.04
C ASP A 35 -27.45 -17.12 39.46
N ALA A 36 -28.41 -17.96 39.84
CA ALA A 36 -28.49 -19.35 39.38
C ALA A 36 -28.69 -19.47 37.86
N VAL A 37 -29.28 -18.46 37.22
CA VAL A 37 -29.53 -18.41 35.76
C VAL A 37 -28.24 -18.10 34.99
N ASP A 38 -27.37 -17.23 35.52
CA ASP A 38 -26.15 -16.77 34.85
C ASP A 38 -24.86 -17.44 35.39
N ALA A 39 -24.95 -18.19 36.49
CA ALA A 39 -23.80 -18.78 37.17
C ALA A 39 -22.96 -19.68 36.25
N GLU A 40 -23.61 -20.46 35.38
CA GLU A 40 -22.93 -21.34 34.43
C GLU A 40 -21.98 -20.55 33.53
N GLU A 41 -22.48 -19.52 32.86
CA GLU A 41 -21.72 -18.70 31.91
C GLU A 41 -20.58 -17.92 32.61
N VAL A 42 -20.83 -17.40 33.82
CA VAL A 42 -19.81 -16.72 34.62
C VAL A 42 -18.67 -17.67 35.01
N LEU A 43 -19.00 -18.91 35.41
CA LEU A 43 -18.01 -19.94 35.75
C LEU A 43 -17.26 -20.45 34.52
N VAL A 44 -17.94 -20.63 33.38
CA VAL A 44 -17.31 -20.99 32.11
C VAL A 44 -16.29 -19.93 31.69
N ARG A 45 -16.62 -18.63 31.74
CA ARG A 45 -15.67 -17.55 31.46
C ARG A 45 -14.47 -17.56 32.40
N HIS A 46 -14.68 -17.89 33.68
CA HIS A 46 -13.59 -18.02 34.65
C HIS A 46 -12.65 -19.17 34.29
N LEU A 47 -13.20 -20.37 34.04
CA LEU A 47 -12.45 -21.56 33.67
C LEU A 47 -11.73 -21.38 32.33
N ALA A 48 -12.38 -20.79 31.32
CA ALA A 48 -11.77 -20.49 30.02
C ALA A 48 -10.51 -19.61 30.16
N ARG A 49 -10.54 -18.59 31.03
CA ARG A 49 -9.36 -17.76 31.34
C ARG A 49 -8.24 -18.56 32.01
N MET A 50 -8.57 -19.55 32.84
CA MET A 50 -7.57 -20.43 33.48
C MET A 50 -6.97 -21.40 32.46
N THR A 51 -7.79 -22.10 31.69
CA THR A 51 -7.37 -23.04 30.65
C THR A 51 -6.49 -22.36 29.59
N ARG A 52 -6.87 -21.15 29.13
CA ARG A 52 -6.05 -20.37 28.18
C ARG A 52 -4.67 -20.03 28.75
N ARG A 53 -4.58 -19.70 30.04
CA ARG A 53 -3.29 -19.44 30.73
C ARG A 53 -2.45 -20.71 30.84
N ALA A 54 -3.07 -21.84 31.20
CA ALA A 54 -2.39 -23.14 31.28
C ALA A 54 -1.82 -23.58 29.92
N LEU A 55 -2.62 -23.52 28.85
CA LEU A 55 -2.18 -23.88 27.49
C LEU A 55 -1.11 -22.93 26.95
N ARG A 56 -1.17 -21.63 27.27
CA ARG A 56 -0.09 -20.68 26.94
C ARG A 56 1.21 -21.00 27.66
N ALA A 57 1.15 -21.36 28.95
CA ALA A 57 2.33 -21.74 29.72
C ALA A 57 2.96 -23.04 29.22
N ALA A 58 2.15 -24.04 28.85
CA ALA A 58 2.63 -25.31 28.27
C ALA A 58 3.46 -25.13 26.98
N ARG A 59 3.25 -24.02 26.25
CA ARG A 59 4.02 -23.65 25.05
C ARG A 59 5.41 -23.07 25.34
N GLN A 60 5.69 -22.61 26.56
CA GLN A 60 6.88 -21.79 26.89
C GLN A 60 8.15 -22.59 27.23
N GLY A 61 8.14 -23.92 27.11
CA GLY A 61 9.34 -24.74 27.29
C GLY A 61 10.31 -24.70 26.09
N GLY A 62 11.58 -25.06 26.32
CA GLY A 62 12.54 -25.35 25.24
C GLY A 62 12.04 -26.46 24.31
N GLY A 63 12.56 -26.51 23.08
CA GLY A 63 12.12 -27.46 22.05
C GLY A 63 11.66 -26.79 20.75
N ASP A 64 11.47 -27.58 19.71
CA ASP A 64 10.98 -27.11 18.41
C ASP A 64 9.45 -26.84 18.44
N ALA A 65 8.90 -26.41 17.30
CA ALA A 65 7.48 -26.06 17.20
C ALA A 65 6.54 -27.28 17.39
N ALA A 66 6.96 -28.46 16.94
CA ALA A 66 6.17 -29.68 17.02
C ALA A 66 6.10 -30.19 18.47
N GLU A 67 7.23 -30.16 19.19
CA GLU A 67 7.29 -30.52 20.61
C GLU A 67 6.46 -29.57 21.49
N LYS A 68 6.44 -28.27 21.16
CA LYS A 68 5.58 -27.29 21.83
C LYS A 68 4.10 -27.59 21.62
N LEU A 69 3.69 -27.88 20.39
CA LEU A 69 2.30 -28.22 20.07
C LEU A 69 1.88 -29.52 20.76
N ALA A 70 2.72 -30.56 20.73
CA ALA A 70 2.44 -31.84 21.39
C ALA A 70 2.19 -31.68 22.90
N ARG A 71 2.97 -30.83 23.59
CA ARG A 71 2.74 -30.49 25.00
C ARG A 71 1.40 -29.77 25.23
N GLN A 72 1.02 -28.87 24.32
CA GLN A 72 -0.28 -28.20 24.42
C GLN A 72 -1.44 -29.18 24.23
N VAL A 73 -1.35 -30.10 23.27
CA VAL A 73 -2.36 -31.14 23.04
C VAL A 73 -2.46 -32.09 24.25
N ALA A 74 -1.32 -32.51 24.79
CA ALA A 74 -1.29 -33.35 25.99
C ALA A 74 -1.95 -32.66 27.20
N ALA A 75 -1.68 -31.36 27.39
CA ALA A 75 -2.32 -30.57 28.43
C ALA A 75 -3.84 -30.43 28.21
N ALA A 76 -4.28 -30.19 26.97
CA ALA A 76 -5.70 -30.11 26.62
C ALA A 76 -6.43 -31.43 26.92
N ASN A 77 -5.87 -32.56 26.47
CA ASN A 77 -6.45 -33.88 26.73
C ASN A 77 -6.44 -34.25 28.23
N ALA A 78 -5.43 -33.81 28.99
CA ALA A 78 -5.42 -34.01 30.44
C ALA A 78 -6.54 -33.22 31.14
N ILE A 79 -6.80 -31.98 30.70
CA ILE A 79 -7.93 -31.18 31.19
C ILE A 79 -9.26 -31.86 30.81
N GLY A 80 -9.41 -32.29 29.56
CA GLY A 80 -10.61 -33.00 29.09
C GLY A 80 -10.92 -34.26 29.92
N ARG A 81 -9.91 -35.10 30.17
CA ARG A 81 -10.04 -36.29 31.04
C ARG A 81 -10.39 -35.95 32.48
N ALA A 82 -9.86 -34.85 33.02
CA ALA A 82 -10.23 -34.40 34.36
C ALA A 82 -11.70 -33.99 34.43
N ILE A 83 -12.23 -33.32 33.40
CA ILE A 83 -13.65 -32.97 33.32
C ILE A 83 -14.51 -34.24 33.21
N ALA A 84 -14.13 -35.18 32.34
CA ALA A 84 -14.83 -36.48 32.21
C ALA A 84 -14.88 -37.26 33.54
N GLY A 85 -13.81 -37.20 34.34
CA GLY A 85 -13.77 -37.81 35.68
C GLY A 85 -14.67 -37.13 36.71
N ILE A 86 -14.96 -35.83 36.56
CA ILE A 86 -15.82 -35.05 37.47
C ILE A 86 -17.29 -35.14 37.04
N VAL A 87 -17.55 -35.13 35.73
CA VAL A 87 -18.89 -35.16 35.12
C VAL A 87 -18.94 -36.26 34.05
N PRO A 88 -19.11 -37.54 34.43
CA PRO A 88 -19.07 -38.67 33.49
C PRO A 88 -20.12 -38.59 32.37
N ASP A 89 -21.30 -38.03 32.66
CA ASP A 89 -22.40 -37.92 31.71
C ASP A 89 -22.22 -36.80 30.66
N ALA A 90 -21.10 -36.06 30.71
CA ALA A 90 -20.81 -34.96 29.78
C ALA A 90 -20.34 -35.42 28.38
N GLY A 91 -20.08 -36.72 28.16
CA GLY A 91 -19.75 -37.27 26.84
C GLY A 91 -18.38 -36.85 26.25
N ILE A 92 -17.45 -36.41 27.10
CA ILE A 92 -16.17 -35.78 26.67
C ILE A 92 -15.15 -36.78 26.09
N ASP A 93 -15.27 -38.08 26.40
CA ASP A 93 -14.28 -39.09 25.98
C ASP A 93 -14.14 -39.21 24.46
N GLY A 94 -15.20 -38.91 23.69
CA GLY A 94 -15.19 -38.86 22.22
C GLY A 94 -14.61 -37.57 21.62
N GLU A 95 -14.42 -36.53 22.44
CA GLU A 95 -13.99 -35.18 22.03
C GLU A 95 -12.49 -34.93 22.29
N LEU A 96 -11.76 -35.94 22.81
CA LEU A 96 -10.33 -35.84 23.03
C LEU A 96 -9.56 -35.77 21.69
N VAL A 97 -8.51 -34.95 21.65
CA VAL A 97 -7.71 -34.76 20.44
C VAL A 97 -6.96 -36.06 20.11
N ALA A 98 -7.36 -36.73 19.02
CA ALA A 98 -6.79 -37.99 18.56
C ALA A 98 -5.52 -37.79 17.70
N ASP A 99 -5.48 -36.76 16.87
CA ASP A 99 -4.33 -36.43 16.01
C ASP A 99 -3.81 -35.01 16.30
N GLY A 100 -2.79 -34.92 17.15
CA GLY A 100 -2.31 -33.66 17.75
C GLY A 100 -1.70 -32.63 16.80
N HIS A 101 -1.73 -32.85 15.47
CA HIS A 101 -1.18 -31.90 14.50
C HIS A 101 -2.10 -31.62 13.30
N ARG A 102 -3.33 -32.13 13.29
CA ARG A 102 -4.23 -32.00 12.12
C ARG A 102 -5.57 -31.36 12.49
N MET A 103 -6.09 -30.58 11.55
CA MET A 103 -7.42 -29.98 11.61
C MET A 103 -8.17 -30.34 10.33
N LEU A 104 -9.43 -30.75 10.45
CA LEU A 104 -10.28 -30.98 9.27
C LEU A 104 -10.69 -29.60 8.69
N LEU A 105 -10.22 -29.29 7.49
CA LEU A 105 -10.47 -27.99 6.86
C LEU A 105 -11.59 -28.02 5.80
N GLY A 106 -11.90 -29.19 5.26
CA GLY A 106 -12.93 -29.36 4.26
C GLY A 106 -13.03 -30.81 3.77
N ILE A 107 -14.20 -31.13 3.23
CA ILE A 107 -14.48 -32.38 2.50
C ILE A 107 -14.96 -31.95 1.12
N ALA A 108 -14.37 -32.50 0.07
CA ALA A 108 -14.78 -32.19 -1.30
C ALA A 108 -16.07 -32.96 -1.65
N ASP A 109 -16.92 -32.34 -2.46
CA ASP A 109 -18.20 -32.92 -2.90
C ASP A 109 -18.01 -34.09 -3.89
N GLY A 110 -16.86 -34.12 -4.58
CA GLY A 110 -16.50 -35.18 -5.50
C GLY A 110 -15.26 -34.87 -6.32
N ARG A 111 -15.04 -35.65 -7.39
CA ARG A 111 -14.04 -35.35 -8.42
C ARG A 111 -14.70 -34.62 -9.57
N LEU A 112 -14.01 -33.62 -10.12
CA LEU A 112 -14.38 -32.94 -11.35
C LEU A 112 -14.32 -33.90 -12.55
N PRO A 113 -14.96 -33.58 -13.69
CA PRO A 113 -14.97 -34.44 -14.88
C PRO A 113 -13.59 -34.80 -15.43
N ASP A 114 -12.57 -33.98 -15.14
CA ASP A 114 -11.16 -34.21 -15.48
C ASP A 114 -10.41 -35.09 -14.44
N GLY A 115 -11.10 -35.57 -13.40
CA GLY A 115 -10.56 -36.40 -12.33
C GLY A 115 -9.93 -35.63 -11.16
N SER A 116 -9.82 -34.30 -11.25
CA SER A 116 -9.25 -33.46 -10.19
C SER A 116 -10.22 -33.23 -9.03
N VAL A 117 -9.72 -32.81 -7.86
CA VAL A 117 -10.53 -32.51 -6.68
C VAL A 117 -10.37 -31.03 -6.36
N ALA A 118 -11.49 -30.32 -6.23
CA ALA A 118 -11.52 -28.91 -5.88
C ALA A 118 -12.17 -28.72 -4.51
N PHE A 119 -11.57 -27.87 -3.68
CA PHE A 119 -12.14 -27.42 -2.41
C PHE A 119 -12.56 -25.96 -2.56
N PRO A 120 -13.67 -25.54 -1.93
CA PRO A 120 -14.09 -24.15 -1.97
C PRO A 120 -13.03 -23.26 -1.28
N PRO A 121 -12.73 -22.07 -1.82
CA PRO A 121 -11.84 -21.12 -1.18
C PRO A 121 -12.42 -20.68 0.18
N ARG A 122 -11.63 -20.78 1.24
CA ARG A 122 -12.05 -20.42 2.61
C ARG A 122 -11.79 -18.94 2.89
N PRO A 123 -12.60 -18.29 3.76
CA PRO A 123 -12.32 -16.94 4.25
C PRO A 123 -10.95 -16.82 4.93
N ASP A 124 -10.36 -15.62 4.90
CA ASP A 124 -9.06 -15.36 5.54
C ASP A 124 -9.17 -15.44 7.07
N ILE A 125 -10.33 -15.07 7.61
CA ILE A 125 -10.65 -15.29 9.02
C ILE A 125 -11.23 -16.70 9.17
N PRO A 126 -10.63 -17.57 10.02
CA PRO A 126 -11.16 -18.91 10.25
C PRO A 126 -12.67 -18.90 10.57
N LEU A 127 -13.43 -19.83 9.99
CA LEU A 127 -14.88 -19.95 10.20
C LEU A 127 -15.28 -20.11 11.69
N SER A 128 -14.33 -20.52 12.53
CA SER A 128 -14.54 -20.67 13.97
C SER A 128 -14.20 -19.43 14.81
N MET A 129 -13.79 -18.30 14.21
CA MET A 129 -13.31 -17.13 14.95
C MET A 129 -14.08 -15.85 14.63
N SER A 130 -14.49 -15.12 15.65
CA SER A 130 -15.06 -13.78 15.51
C SER A 130 -13.96 -12.74 15.30
N ALA A 131 -14.26 -11.66 14.60
CA ALA A 131 -13.29 -10.61 14.32
C ALA A 131 -13.99 -9.26 14.13
N LEU A 132 -13.27 -8.17 14.41
CA LEU A 132 -13.67 -6.84 13.98
C LEU A 132 -12.93 -6.52 12.68
N LEU A 133 -13.68 -6.20 11.62
CA LEU A 133 -13.16 -5.77 10.33
C LEU A 133 -13.35 -4.27 10.21
N VAL A 134 -12.25 -3.55 9.94
CA VAL A 134 -12.26 -2.09 9.80
C VAL A 134 -11.81 -1.57 8.42
N ASN A 135 -11.85 -2.42 7.38
CA ASN A 135 -11.37 -2.11 6.02
C ASN A 135 -9.96 -1.44 5.99
N GLY A 136 -9.09 -1.79 6.94
CA GLY A 136 -7.75 -1.23 7.05
C GLY A 136 -6.75 -1.84 6.06
N ARG A 137 -5.66 -1.11 5.78
CA ARG A 137 -4.53 -1.62 4.97
C ARG A 137 -3.96 -2.90 5.58
N ASP A 138 -3.79 -3.92 4.74
CA ASP A 138 -3.36 -5.30 5.08
C ASP A 138 -4.35 -6.09 5.98
N GLN A 139 -5.60 -5.62 6.11
CA GLN A 139 -6.68 -6.37 6.78
C GLN A 139 -7.64 -6.98 5.76
N PRO A 140 -8.35 -8.08 6.11
CA PRO A 140 -9.41 -8.63 5.29
C PRO A 140 -10.49 -7.56 5.03
N GLN A 141 -10.68 -7.20 3.77
CA GLN A 141 -11.75 -6.31 3.33
C GLN A 141 -13.07 -7.08 3.35
N ILE A 142 -14.14 -6.46 3.86
CA ILE A 142 -15.43 -7.15 3.96
C ILE A 142 -15.92 -7.67 2.60
N GLY A 143 -15.75 -6.91 1.51
CA GLY A 143 -16.14 -7.37 0.17
C GLY A 143 -15.45 -8.68 -0.24
N ARG A 144 -14.16 -8.81 0.04
CA ARG A 144 -13.38 -10.02 -0.28
C ARG A 144 -13.73 -11.19 0.63
N GLU A 145 -13.96 -10.91 1.92
CA GLU A 145 -14.42 -11.95 2.85
C GLU A 145 -15.81 -12.45 2.45
N VAL A 146 -16.74 -11.57 2.09
CA VAL A 146 -18.08 -11.95 1.59
C VAL A 146 -17.98 -12.86 0.36
N ILE A 147 -17.06 -12.60 -0.59
CA ILE A 147 -16.82 -13.49 -1.75
C ILE A 147 -16.42 -14.90 -1.29
N LYS A 148 -15.51 -15.02 -0.30
CA LYS A 148 -15.06 -16.32 0.23
C LYS A 148 -16.11 -17.00 1.10
N GLU A 149 -16.90 -16.21 1.82
CA GLU A 149 -18.03 -16.70 2.61
C GLU A 149 -19.10 -17.27 1.67
N LEU A 150 -19.44 -16.57 0.58
CA LEU A 150 -20.32 -17.05 -0.50
C LEU A 150 -19.83 -18.37 -1.09
N ALA A 151 -18.53 -18.51 -1.34
CA ALA A 151 -17.94 -19.72 -1.91
C ALA A 151 -18.09 -20.97 -1.01
N THR A 152 -18.34 -20.78 0.30
CA THR A 152 -18.48 -21.88 1.28
C THR A 152 -19.89 -22.01 1.87
N ALA A 153 -20.76 -21.01 1.67
CA ALA A 153 -22.13 -21.01 2.16
C ALA A 153 -23.07 -21.88 1.32
N ASP A 154 -24.09 -22.42 1.96
CA ASP A 154 -25.20 -23.14 1.35
C ASP A 154 -26.44 -22.24 1.23
N GLN A 155 -26.65 -21.36 2.22
CA GLN A 155 -27.70 -20.35 2.22
C GLN A 155 -27.15 -19.02 2.75
N VAL A 156 -27.63 -17.91 2.21
CA VAL A 156 -27.26 -16.56 2.64
C VAL A 156 -28.50 -15.71 2.86
N ASP A 157 -28.52 -15.05 4.00
CA ASP A 157 -29.54 -14.08 4.38
C ASP A 157 -28.90 -12.68 4.44
N LEU A 158 -29.37 -11.77 3.59
CA LEU A 158 -28.87 -10.41 3.46
C LEU A 158 -29.95 -9.42 3.93
N LEU A 159 -29.63 -8.66 4.97
CA LEU A 159 -30.41 -7.52 5.43
C LEU A 159 -29.64 -6.25 5.07
N CYS A 160 -30.10 -5.47 4.10
CA CYS A 160 -29.33 -4.33 3.62
C CYS A 160 -30.21 -3.13 3.30
N ALA A 161 -29.96 -2.02 4.01
CA ALA A 161 -30.67 -0.77 3.80
C ALA A 161 -30.50 -0.24 2.36
N PHE A 162 -29.28 -0.25 1.82
CA PHE A 162 -28.99 0.26 0.47
C PHE A 162 -28.26 -0.77 -0.39
N ILE A 163 -28.76 -0.98 -1.60
CA ILE A 163 -28.09 -1.82 -2.61
C ILE A 163 -27.69 -0.94 -3.79
N LYS A 164 -26.39 -0.83 -4.05
CA LYS A 164 -25.83 -0.02 -5.14
C LYS A 164 -25.32 -0.92 -6.25
N TRP A 165 -25.49 -0.50 -7.50
CA TRP A 165 -25.03 -1.23 -8.69
C TRP A 165 -23.54 -1.55 -8.61
N ARG A 166 -22.73 -0.52 -8.28
CA ARG A 166 -21.27 -0.66 -8.15
C ARG A 166 -20.85 -1.62 -7.04
N GLY A 167 -21.64 -1.76 -5.98
CA GLY A 167 -21.37 -2.72 -4.90
C GLY A 167 -21.71 -4.15 -5.29
N LEU A 168 -22.88 -4.34 -5.92
CA LEU A 168 -23.32 -5.64 -6.43
C LEU A 168 -22.33 -6.22 -7.44
N ARG A 169 -21.82 -5.38 -8.33
CA ARG A 169 -20.87 -5.78 -9.39
C ARG A 169 -19.61 -6.45 -8.83
N LEU A 170 -19.14 -6.05 -7.65
CA LEU A 170 -17.98 -6.67 -7.00
C LEU A 170 -18.22 -8.14 -6.61
N LEU A 171 -19.47 -8.52 -6.38
CA LEU A 171 -19.86 -9.85 -5.90
C LEU A 171 -20.49 -10.70 -7.01
N GLU A 172 -20.64 -10.17 -8.23
CA GLU A 172 -21.49 -10.78 -9.26
C GLU A 172 -21.02 -12.19 -9.65
N ASP A 173 -19.73 -12.39 -9.93
CA ASP A 173 -19.20 -13.71 -10.29
C ASP A 173 -19.33 -14.71 -9.14
N ALA A 174 -19.07 -14.26 -7.91
CA ALA A 174 -19.22 -15.09 -6.71
C ALA A 174 -20.67 -15.50 -6.46
N LEU A 175 -21.63 -14.60 -6.71
CA LEU A 175 -23.06 -14.87 -6.63
C LEU A 175 -23.49 -15.85 -7.73
N ARG A 176 -23.02 -15.69 -8.96
CA ARG A 176 -23.29 -16.64 -10.06
C ARG A 176 -22.80 -18.04 -9.72
N ASP A 177 -21.58 -18.15 -9.19
CA ASP A 177 -21.02 -19.44 -8.77
C ASP A 177 -21.77 -20.02 -7.56
N PHE A 178 -22.22 -19.19 -6.62
CA PHE A 178 -23.07 -19.59 -5.51
C PHE A 178 -24.40 -20.18 -5.99
N PHE A 179 -25.11 -19.51 -6.89
CA PHE A 179 -26.36 -20.03 -7.46
C PHE A 179 -26.13 -21.29 -8.31
N ARG A 180 -25.04 -21.37 -9.07
CA ARG A 180 -24.70 -22.57 -9.87
C ARG A 180 -24.51 -23.82 -9.00
N ARG A 181 -24.05 -23.66 -7.76
CA ARG A 181 -23.92 -24.73 -6.76
C ARG A 181 -25.22 -25.08 -6.04
N GLY A 182 -26.33 -24.41 -6.38
CA GLY A 182 -27.64 -24.59 -5.74
C GLY A 182 -27.81 -23.78 -4.44
N GLY A 183 -27.00 -22.74 -4.23
CA GLY A 183 -27.11 -21.87 -3.08
C GLY A 183 -28.40 -21.04 -3.09
N ARG A 184 -28.94 -20.75 -1.90
CA ARG A 184 -30.16 -19.94 -1.72
C ARG A 184 -29.84 -18.56 -1.13
N LEU A 185 -30.21 -17.47 -1.80
CA LEU A 185 -30.01 -16.10 -1.33
C LEU A 185 -31.36 -15.42 -1.04
N ARG A 186 -31.55 -14.97 0.20
CA ARG A 186 -32.69 -14.16 0.65
C ARG A 186 -32.24 -12.74 0.95
N VAL A 187 -32.89 -11.74 0.36
CA VAL A 187 -32.53 -10.32 0.48
C VAL A 187 -33.72 -9.51 1.00
N ILE A 188 -33.51 -8.78 2.09
CA ILE A 188 -34.45 -7.76 2.59
C ILE A 188 -33.83 -6.38 2.37
N THR A 189 -34.58 -5.48 1.75
CA THR A 189 -34.16 -4.08 1.52
C THR A 189 -35.33 -3.10 1.63
N THR A 190 -35.08 -1.80 1.46
CA THR A 190 -36.07 -0.73 1.60
C THR A 190 -35.89 0.36 0.54
N THR A 191 -36.96 1.11 0.25
CA THR A 191 -36.91 2.33 -0.59
C THR A 191 -36.57 3.59 0.20
N TYR A 192 -36.42 3.50 1.52
CA TYR A 192 -36.07 4.60 2.40
C TYR A 192 -34.86 5.40 1.87
N MET A 193 -34.96 6.74 1.83
CA MET A 193 -33.96 7.69 1.28
C MET A 193 -33.69 7.59 -0.24
N GLY A 194 -34.35 6.71 -0.98
CA GLY A 194 -34.15 6.58 -2.43
C GLY A 194 -32.72 6.16 -2.83
N ALA A 195 -31.95 5.63 -1.89
CA ALA A 195 -30.52 5.35 -2.07
C ALA A 195 -30.25 3.98 -2.69
N THR A 196 -31.22 3.07 -2.79
CA THR A 196 -31.06 1.82 -3.54
C THR A 196 -31.12 2.09 -5.06
N ASP A 197 -30.29 1.40 -5.84
CA ASP A 197 -30.31 1.49 -7.30
C ASP A 197 -31.26 0.41 -7.86
N HIS A 198 -32.26 0.83 -8.65
CA HIS A 198 -33.26 -0.07 -9.23
C HIS A 198 -32.62 -1.24 -10.00
N GLY A 199 -31.67 -0.94 -10.89
CA GLY A 199 -31.01 -1.97 -11.70
C GLY A 199 -30.30 -3.03 -10.85
N ALA A 200 -29.78 -2.67 -9.67
CA ALA A 200 -29.08 -3.60 -8.81
C ALA A 200 -30.04 -4.65 -8.20
N VAL A 201 -31.24 -4.23 -7.81
CA VAL A 201 -32.28 -5.13 -7.31
C VAL A 201 -32.77 -6.05 -8.42
N GLU A 202 -33.02 -5.50 -9.61
CA GLU A 202 -33.42 -6.27 -10.78
C GLU A 202 -32.39 -7.33 -11.16
N ARG A 203 -31.10 -6.98 -11.13
CA ARG A 203 -30.01 -7.91 -11.40
C ARG A 203 -29.90 -9.04 -10.38
N LEU A 204 -30.08 -8.75 -9.09
CA LEU A 204 -30.12 -9.77 -8.04
C LEU A 204 -31.28 -10.76 -8.26
N ALA A 205 -32.48 -10.24 -8.51
CA ALA A 205 -33.66 -11.07 -8.79
C ALA A 205 -33.45 -11.92 -10.05
N ALA A 206 -32.88 -11.35 -11.12
CA ALA A 206 -32.59 -12.06 -12.36
C ALA A 206 -31.55 -13.19 -12.20
N MET A 207 -30.66 -13.12 -11.21
CA MET A 207 -29.73 -14.20 -10.87
C MET A 207 -30.36 -15.33 -10.04
N GLY A 208 -31.57 -15.13 -9.51
CA GLY A 208 -32.29 -16.11 -8.69
C GLY A 208 -32.38 -15.77 -7.20
N ALA A 209 -32.07 -14.54 -6.79
CA ALA A 209 -32.27 -14.11 -5.41
C ALA A 209 -33.76 -13.93 -5.07
N GLU A 210 -34.17 -14.36 -3.88
CA GLU A 210 -35.48 -14.03 -3.31
C GLU A 210 -35.36 -12.64 -2.67
N VAL A 211 -36.04 -11.63 -3.23
CA VAL A 211 -35.94 -10.25 -2.73
C VAL A 211 -37.27 -9.78 -2.16
N LYS A 212 -37.24 -9.22 -0.95
CA LYS A 212 -38.35 -8.49 -0.34
C LYS A 212 -37.97 -7.03 -0.10
N VAL A 213 -38.89 -6.13 -0.41
CA VAL A 213 -38.70 -4.68 -0.32
C VAL A 213 -39.76 -4.07 0.58
N SER A 214 -39.36 -3.25 1.55
CA SER A 214 -40.28 -2.36 2.25
C SER A 214 -40.42 -1.04 1.53
N TYR A 215 -41.66 -0.71 1.16
CA TYR A 215 -42.05 0.55 0.52
C TYR A 215 -42.61 1.59 1.52
N ASP A 216 -42.79 1.22 2.79
CA ASP A 216 -43.30 2.10 3.84
C ASP A 216 -42.15 2.93 4.45
N THR A 217 -42.05 4.20 4.05
CA THR A 217 -40.99 5.11 4.51
C THR A 217 -41.32 5.81 5.85
N GLN A 218 -42.52 5.61 6.40
CA GLN A 218 -42.99 6.29 7.61
C GLN A 218 -42.98 5.40 8.86
N ARG A 219 -43.28 4.10 8.73
CA ARG A 219 -43.41 3.18 9.89
C ARG A 219 -42.19 2.29 10.12
N THR A 220 -41.50 1.84 9.07
CA THR A 220 -40.42 0.85 9.18
C THR A 220 -39.09 1.43 8.70
N ARG A 221 -38.27 1.93 9.63
CA ARG A 221 -36.93 2.49 9.33
C ARG A 221 -35.87 1.40 9.35
N LEU A 222 -35.86 0.53 8.33
CA LEU A 222 -34.82 -0.49 8.20
C LEU A 222 -33.47 0.16 7.86
N HIS A 223 -32.57 0.18 8.85
CA HIS A 223 -31.19 0.68 8.73
C HIS A 223 -30.13 -0.37 9.06
N ALA A 224 -30.53 -1.63 9.20
CA ALA A 224 -29.61 -2.71 9.48
C ALA A 224 -28.80 -3.06 8.23
N LYS A 225 -27.53 -3.43 8.46
CA LYS A 225 -26.63 -3.99 7.45
C LYS A 225 -26.04 -5.25 8.01
N ALA A 226 -26.45 -6.37 7.46
CA ALA A 226 -26.06 -7.64 8.00
C ALA A 226 -26.09 -8.75 6.97
N TRP A 227 -25.11 -9.64 7.08
CA TRP A 227 -25.03 -10.87 6.30
C TRP A 227 -25.03 -12.05 7.27
N LEU A 228 -25.79 -13.10 6.95
CA LEU A 228 -25.73 -14.37 7.66
C LEU A 228 -25.49 -15.48 6.64
N PHE A 229 -24.40 -16.22 6.83
CA PHE A 229 -23.97 -17.31 5.98
C PHE A 229 -24.18 -18.63 6.71
N HIS A 230 -25.10 -19.43 6.19
CA HIS A 230 -25.46 -20.75 6.73
C HIS A 230 -24.69 -21.85 6.03
N ARG A 231 -24.23 -22.84 6.81
CA ARG A 231 -23.49 -23.99 6.31
C ARG A 231 -23.99 -25.29 6.93
N ARG A 232 -24.04 -26.35 6.13
CA ARG A 232 -24.33 -27.71 6.62
C ARG A 232 -23.33 -28.21 7.65
N SER A 233 -22.10 -27.68 7.65
CA SER A 233 -21.07 -27.97 8.65
C SER A 233 -21.34 -27.34 10.02
N ARG A 234 -22.39 -26.52 10.17
CA ARG A 234 -22.70 -25.72 11.37
C ARG A 234 -21.59 -24.72 11.76
N LEU A 235 -20.77 -24.33 10.79
CA LEU A 235 -19.80 -23.24 10.95
C LEU A 235 -20.38 -21.95 10.35
N ASP A 236 -21.56 -21.58 10.84
CA ASP A 236 -22.27 -20.39 10.39
C ASP A 236 -21.55 -19.13 10.87
N THR A 237 -21.61 -18.10 10.03
CA THR A 237 -20.92 -16.83 10.27
C THR A 237 -21.88 -15.69 9.94
N ALA A 238 -21.84 -14.64 10.75
CA ALA A 238 -22.61 -13.42 10.49
C ALA A 238 -21.69 -12.20 10.46
N TYR A 239 -22.04 -11.21 9.66
CA TYR A 239 -21.41 -9.89 9.67
C TYR A 239 -22.49 -8.88 10.05
N VAL A 240 -22.25 -8.09 11.08
CA VAL A 240 -23.14 -7.01 11.52
C VAL A 240 -22.32 -5.73 11.60
N GLY A 241 -22.78 -4.67 10.97
CA GLY A 241 -22.02 -3.43 10.96
C GLY A 241 -22.65 -2.29 10.18
N SER A 242 -21.79 -1.41 9.71
CA SER A 242 -22.17 -0.23 8.94
C SER A 242 -22.13 -0.45 7.42
N SER A 243 -21.58 -1.58 6.94
CA SER A 243 -21.36 -1.80 5.51
C SER A 243 -22.61 -2.21 4.73
N ASN A 244 -23.13 -1.30 3.90
CA ASN A 244 -24.13 -1.61 2.88
C ASN A 244 -23.53 -2.41 1.69
N LEU A 245 -24.39 -2.95 0.82
CA LEU A 245 -24.00 -3.51 -0.48
C LEU A 245 -23.69 -2.37 -1.46
N SER A 246 -22.59 -1.67 -1.18
CA SER A 246 -22.06 -0.56 -1.98
C SER A 246 -20.54 -0.66 -2.05
N HIS A 247 -19.96 -0.11 -3.12
CA HIS A 247 -18.51 -0.17 -3.33
C HIS A 247 -17.74 0.48 -2.16
N THR A 248 -18.13 1.68 -1.75
CA THR A 248 -17.52 2.37 -0.61
C THR A 248 -17.59 1.53 0.65
N ALA A 249 -18.76 1.00 1.01
CA ALA A 249 -18.90 0.20 2.23
C ALA A 249 -18.15 -1.14 2.19
N LEU A 250 -17.96 -1.74 1.01
CA LEU A 250 -17.32 -3.04 0.87
C LEU A 250 -15.79 -2.96 0.80
N LEU A 251 -15.23 -1.84 0.35
CA LEU A 251 -13.81 -1.70 0.06
C LEU A 251 -13.13 -0.45 0.67
N ASP A 252 -13.80 0.72 0.74
CA ASP A 252 -13.12 2.03 0.87
C ASP A 252 -13.50 2.82 2.13
N GLY A 253 -14.66 2.53 2.69
CA GLY A 253 -15.23 3.25 3.81
C GLY A 253 -14.58 2.81 5.12
N VAL A 254 -14.45 3.77 6.03
CA VAL A 254 -14.20 3.52 7.45
C VAL A 254 -15.43 2.83 8.03
N GLU A 255 -15.48 1.52 7.88
CA GLU A 255 -16.63 0.69 8.23
C GLU A 255 -16.27 -0.20 9.39
N TRP A 256 -17.19 -0.38 10.34
CA TRP A 256 -16.97 -1.28 11.45
C TRP A 256 -17.92 -2.46 11.27
N ASN A 257 -17.35 -3.63 10.99
CA ASN A 257 -18.12 -4.86 10.86
C ASN A 257 -17.62 -5.88 11.86
N VAL A 258 -18.54 -6.32 12.73
CA VAL A 258 -18.28 -7.44 13.61
C VAL A 258 -18.67 -8.70 12.86
N ARG A 259 -17.66 -9.53 12.58
CA ARG A 259 -17.87 -10.91 12.20
C ARG A 259 -18.09 -11.74 13.46
N ILE A 260 -19.19 -12.48 13.49
CA ILE A 260 -19.58 -13.38 14.55
C ILE A 260 -19.47 -14.80 14.01
N ALA A 261 -18.76 -15.68 14.72
CA ALA A 261 -18.68 -17.09 14.38
C ALA A 261 -19.53 -17.92 15.34
N ARG A 262 -20.36 -18.85 14.81
CA ARG A 262 -21.18 -19.75 15.64
C ARG A 262 -20.35 -20.55 16.64
N ALA A 263 -19.12 -20.93 16.27
CA ALA A 263 -18.23 -21.70 17.15
C ALA A 263 -17.81 -20.95 18.42
N GLU A 264 -17.84 -19.62 18.43
CA GLU A 264 -17.53 -18.81 19.61
C GLU A 264 -18.77 -18.24 20.29
N GLN A 265 -19.78 -17.84 19.51
CA GLN A 265 -20.95 -17.10 20.00
C GLN A 265 -22.26 -17.66 19.38
N PRO A 266 -22.65 -18.91 19.71
CA PRO A 266 -23.81 -19.56 19.09
C PRO A 266 -25.13 -18.80 19.35
N HIS A 267 -25.32 -18.29 20.56
CA HIS A 267 -26.53 -17.55 20.95
C HIS A 267 -26.78 -16.27 20.11
N LEU A 268 -25.71 -15.58 19.68
CA LEU A 268 -25.83 -14.40 18.82
C LEU A 268 -26.29 -14.75 17.40
N ILE A 269 -25.77 -15.86 16.86
CA ILE A 269 -26.20 -16.35 15.53
C ILE A 269 -27.65 -16.80 15.56
N ASP A 270 -28.07 -17.51 16.62
CA ASP A 270 -29.46 -17.96 16.75
C ASP A 270 -30.43 -16.79 16.90
N THR A 271 -30.05 -15.77 17.70
CA THR A 271 -30.83 -14.53 17.84
C THR A 271 -30.95 -13.79 16.51
N PHE A 272 -29.84 -13.69 15.76
CA PHE A 272 -29.85 -13.08 14.43
C PHE A 272 -30.81 -13.83 13.51
N ALA A 273 -30.66 -15.16 13.39
CA ALA A 273 -31.46 -15.97 12.50
C ALA A 273 -32.96 -15.83 12.81
N ALA A 274 -33.33 -15.87 14.09
CA ALA A 274 -34.71 -15.63 14.53
C ALA A 274 -35.21 -14.23 14.12
N THR A 275 -34.40 -13.19 14.36
CA THR A 275 -34.76 -11.80 14.00
C THR A 275 -34.90 -11.63 12.47
N PHE A 276 -34.06 -12.30 11.68
CA PHE A 276 -34.18 -12.26 10.22
C PHE A 276 -35.47 -12.95 9.76
N GLU A 277 -35.86 -14.08 10.36
CA GLU A 277 -37.14 -14.72 10.07
C GLU A 277 -38.33 -13.83 10.42
N ASP A 278 -38.28 -13.10 11.53
CA ASP A 278 -39.32 -12.15 11.90
C ASP A 278 -39.49 -11.08 10.80
N TYR A 279 -38.40 -10.47 10.31
CA TYR A 279 -38.46 -9.52 9.20
C TYR A 279 -38.87 -10.15 7.88
N TRP A 280 -38.39 -11.36 7.60
CA TRP A 280 -38.71 -12.07 6.37
C TRP A 280 -40.20 -12.39 6.28
N ASN A 281 -40.87 -12.63 7.41
CA ASN A 281 -42.29 -12.95 7.48
C ASN A 281 -43.17 -11.73 7.82
N ASP A 282 -42.59 -10.56 8.07
CA ASP A 282 -43.33 -9.33 8.33
C ASP A 282 -44.04 -8.83 7.06
N PRO A 283 -45.37 -8.58 7.10
CA PRO A 283 -46.15 -8.11 5.95
C PRO A 283 -45.70 -6.77 5.36
N SER A 284 -44.92 -5.96 6.09
CA SER A 284 -44.37 -4.69 5.61
C SER A 284 -43.21 -4.85 4.60
N PHE A 285 -42.70 -6.08 4.44
CA PHE A 285 -41.72 -6.44 3.42
C PHE A 285 -42.38 -7.28 2.33
N GLU A 286 -42.63 -6.67 1.18
CA GLU A 286 -43.34 -7.30 0.06
C GLU A 286 -42.35 -7.97 -0.90
N PRO A 287 -42.66 -9.15 -1.47
CA PRO A 287 -41.88 -9.74 -2.56
C PRO A 287 -41.68 -8.76 -3.73
N TYR A 288 -40.49 -8.75 -4.31
CA TYR A 288 -40.20 -7.97 -5.50
C TYR A 288 -40.81 -8.64 -6.75
N GLU A 289 -41.91 -8.07 -7.26
CA GLU A 289 -42.65 -8.60 -8.42
C GLU A 289 -42.73 -7.62 -9.62
N ASP A 290 -42.62 -6.30 -9.39
CA ASP A 290 -42.79 -5.26 -10.42
C ASP A 290 -41.68 -4.19 -10.36
N SER A 291 -40.90 -4.10 -11.44
CA SER A 291 -39.82 -3.11 -11.63
C SER A 291 -40.34 -1.67 -11.66
N GLY A 292 -41.54 -1.45 -12.21
CA GLY A 292 -42.15 -0.13 -12.34
C GLY A 292 -42.52 0.51 -11.00
N ARG A 293 -42.97 -0.31 -10.03
CA ARG A 293 -43.32 0.14 -8.67
C ARG A 293 -42.09 0.60 -7.89
N LEU A 294 -41.00 -0.16 -7.95
CA LEU A 294 -39.75 0.17 -7.27
C LEU A 294 -39.11 1.46 -7.80
N ALA A 295 -39.04 1.62 -9.13
CA ALA A 295 -38.48 2.82 -9.75
C ALA A 295 -39.24 4.10 -9.35
N ARG A 296 -40.58 4.04 -9.29
CA ARG A 296 -41.43 5.17 -8.85
C ARG A 296 -41.23 5.51 -7.38
N ALA A 297 -41.17 4.51 -6.50
CA ALA A 297 -40.96 4.72 -5.06
C ALA A 297 -39.59 5.33 -4.74
N LEU A 298 -38.53 4.86 -5.40
CA LEU A 298 -37.18 5.42 -5.22
C LEU A 298 -37.06 6.86 -5.74
N THR A 299 -37.75 7.19 -6.83
CA THR A 299 -37.74 8.54 -7.41
C THR A 299 -38.49 9.54 -6.53
N ALA A 300 -39.61 9.13 -5.92
CA ALA A 300 -40.38 9.96 -5.01
C ALA A 300 -39.57 10.40 -3.77
N GLU A 301 -38.72 9.51 -3.23
CA GLU A 301 -37.87 9.80 -2.07
C GLU A 301 -36.64 10.68 -2.41
N ARG A 302 -36.20 10.73 -3.68
CA ARG A 302 -35.11 11.61 -4.12
C ARG A 302 -35.53 13.08 -4.28
N GLY A 303 -36.83 13.40 -4.23
CA GLY A 303 -37.40 14.71 -4.55
C GLY A 303 -37.37 15.81 -3.48
N GLY A 304 -36.61 15.65 -2.39
CA GLY A 304 -36.45 16.70 -1.35
C GLY A 304 -35.34 17.72 -1.66
N PRO A 305 -35.44 18.98 -1.24
CA PRO A 305 -34.43 20.00 -1.54
C PRO A 305 -33.10 19.69 -0.84
N ALA A 306 -32.05 19.48 -1.63
CA ALA A 306 -30.68 19.38 -1.14
C ALA A 306 -30.25 20.75 -0.59
N ALA A 307 -29.97 20.82 0.71
CA ALA A 307 -29.39 22.01 1.33
C ALA A 307 -27.94 22.19 0.86
N ASP A 308 -27.63 23.36 0.31
CA ASP A 308 -26.26 23.77 0.01
C ASP A 308 -25.38 23.75 1.28
N PRO A 309 -24.16 23.19 1.22
CA PRO A 309 -23.23 23.29 2.33
C PRO A 309 -22.67 24.72 2.43
N PRO A 310 -22.43 25.23 3.66
CA PRO A 310 -21.94 26.58 3.88
C PRO A 310 -20.50 26.78 3.36
N PRO A 311 -20.09 28.04 3.09
CA PRO A 311 -18.75 28.35 2.62
C PRO A 311 -17.70 28.02 3.69
N ILE A 312 -16.66 27.31 3.27
CA ILE A 312 -15.58 26.78 4.09
C ILE A 312 -14.78 27.93 4.72
N THR A 313 -14.70 27.93 6.05
CA THR A 313 -13.83 28.78 6.88
C THR A 313 -12.35 28.48 6.65
N ARG A 314 -11.50 29.49 6.85
CA ARG A 314 -10.03 29.45 6.81
C ARG A 314 -9.44 28.19 7.50
N ILE A 315 -9.06 27.19 6.70
CA ILE A 315 -8.36 25.98 7.15
C ILE A 315 -6.85 26.22 7.04
N ASP A 316 -6.13 25.80 8.07
CA ASP A 316 -4.68 25.78 8.11
C ASP A 316 -4.14 24.71 7.15
N VAL A 317 -3.25 25.08 6.21
CA VAL A 317 -2.68 24.11 5.25
C VAL A 317 -1.58 23.30 5.95
N GLN A 318 -1.97 22.15 6.50
CA GLN A 318 -1.04 21.14 6.99
C GLN A 318 -0.65 20.20 5.84
N PRO A 319 0.65 19.88 5.66
CA PRO A 319 1.07 18.91 4.66
C PRO A 319 0.48 17.54 4.98
N TYR A 320 -0.10 16.91 3.96
CA TYR A 320 -0.45 15.50 4.02
C TYR A 320 0.79 14.64 4.29
N PRO A 321 0.65 13.43 4.85
CA PRO A 321 1.80 12.56 5.16
C PRO A 321 2.76 12.35 3.98
N TYR A 322 2.27 12.10 2.76
CA TYR A 322 3.12 11.93 1.57
C TYR A 322 3.86 13.22 1.18
N GLN A 323 3.23 14.38 1.32
CA GLN A 323 3.89 15.66 1.05
C GLN A 323 5.02 15.87 2.05
N ARG A 324 4.86 15.37 3.28
CA ARG A 324 5.92 15.39 4.29
C ARG A 324 7.07 14.47 3.91
N GLU A 325 6.80 13.25 3.45
CA GLU A 325 7.81 12.31 2.92
C GLU A 325 8.59 12.94 1.77
N ILE A 326 7.91 13.52 0.77
CA ILE A 326 8.56 14.21 -0.35
C ILE A 326 9.48 15.34 0.14
N LEU A 327 9.02 16.14 1.12
CA LEU A 327 9.83 17.21 1.68
C LEU A 327 11.00 16.69 2.54
N GLU A 328 10.86 15.53 3.17
CA GLU A 328 11.94 14.84 3.90
C GLU A 328 12.99 14.27 2.95
N GLU A 329 12.58 13.72 1.80
CA GLU A 329 13.50 13.26 0.74
C GLU A 329 14.23 14.43 0.07
N LEU A 330 13.55 15.55 -0.17
CA LEU A 330 14.21 16.79 -0.63
C LEU A 330 15.23 17.30 0.38
N ASP A 331 14.91 17.23 1.68
CA ASP A 331 15.87 17.55 2.75
C ASP A 331 17.06 16.57 2.75
N ALA A 332 16.83 15.27 2.53
CA ALA A 332 17.90 14.29 2.42
C ALA A 332 18.83 14.58 1.22
N ALA A 333 18.25 14.87 0.05
CA ALA A 333 19.02 15.25 -1.13
C ALA A 333 19.94 16.45 -0.87
N ARG A 334 19.43 17.48 -0.19
CA ARG A 334 20.19 18.72 0.07
C ARG A 334 21.19 18.58 1.20
N LEU A 335 20.79 17.96 2.31
CA LEU A 335 21.57 17.92 3.55
C LEU A 335 22.54 16.75 3.61
N VAL A 336 22.21 15.61 2.98
CA VAL A 336 23.07 14.42 2.94
C VAL A 336 23.93 14.42 1.67
N HIS A 337 23.33 14.66 0.50
CA HIS A 337 24.04 14.57 -0.78
C HIS A 337 24.57 15.89 -1.31
N GLY A 338 24.14 17.03 -0.75
CA GLY A 338 24.48 18.35 -1.28
C GLY A 338 23.83 18.65 -2.64
N HIS A 339 22.75 17.93 -2.98
CA HIS A 339 22.01 18.07 -4.24
C HIS A 339 20.92 19.13 -4.08
N TRP A 340 21.10 20.30 -4.70
CA TRP A 340 20.20 21.45 -4.62
C TRP A 340 19.37 21.66 -5.90
N ARG A 341 19.67 20.90 -6.94
CA ARG A 341 18.87 20.82 -8.17
C ARG A 341 18.12 19.50 -8.17
N ASN A 342 16.84 19.55 -7.81
CA ASN A 342 16.02 18.36 -7.54
C ASN A 342 14.86 18.24 -8.53
N LEU A 343 14.56 17.02 -8.96
CA LEU A 343 13.39 16.69 -9.78
C LEU A 343 12.40 15.89 -8.96
N VAL A 344 11.18 16.42 -8.81
CA VAL A 344 10.08 15.76 -8.12
C VAL A 344 9.07 15.27 -9.15
N VAL A 345 8.93 13.95 -9.21
CA VAL A 345 7.96 13.26 -10.05
C VAL A 345 6.75 12.93 -9.18
N MET A 346 5.57 13.43 -9.54
CA MET A 346 4.33 13.14 -8.81
C MET A 346 3.17 12.97 -9.78
N ALA A 347 2.34 11.95 -9.53
CA ALA A 347 1.12 11.71 -10.29
C ALA A 347 0.23 12.97 -10.39
N THR A 348 -0.40 13.17 -11.54
CA THR A 348 -1.22 14.37 -11.78
C THR A 348 -2.40 14.42 -10.80
N GLY A 349 -2.64 15.58 -10.18
CA GLY A 349 -3.72 15.75 -9.19
C GLY A 349 -3.29 15.59 -7.73
N THR A 350 -2.03 15.20 -7.45
CA THR A 350 -1.50 14.99 -6.09
C THR A 350 -0.87 16.25 -5.46
N GLY A 351 -1.18 17.44 -5.96
CA GLY A 351 -0.74 18.70 -5.35
C GLY A 351 0.75 19.04 -5.53
N LYS A 352 1.35 18.79 -6.71
CA LYS A 352 2.72 19.23 -7.09
C LYS A 352 3.05 20.66 -6.62
N THR A 353 2.14 21.59 -6.91
CA THR A 353 2.29 23.00 -6.54
C THR A 353 2.28 23.23 -5.03
N ILE A 354 1.50 22.45 -4.27
CA ILE A 354 1.45 22.55 -2.79
C ILE A 354 2.80 22.14 -2.21
N VAL A 355 3.41 21.05 -2.72
CA VAL A 355 4.76 20.62 -2.32
C VAL A 355 5.78 21.72 -2.56
N ALA A 356 5.80 22.32 -3.76
CA ALA A 356 6.73 23.41 -4.06
C ALA A 356 6.54 24.64 -3.16
N ALA A 357 5.29 24.98 -2.82
CA ALA A 357 5.00 26.09 -1.92
C ALA A 357 5.42 25.81 -0.47
N LEU A 358 5.20 24.59 0.02
CA LEU A 358 5.64 24.16 1.35
C LEU A 358 7.16 24.08 1.45
N ASP A 359 7.82 23.60 0.39
CA ASP A 359 9.27 23.56 0.30
C ASP A 359 9.87 24.97 0.37
N TYR A 360 9.36 25.89 -0.46
CA TYR A 360 9.76 27.30 -0.42
C TYR A 360 9.54 27.92 0.97
N ARG A 361 8.40 27.65 1.63
CA ARG A 361 8.11 28.12 2.99
C ARG A 361 9.19 27.65 3.98
N ARG A 362 9.50 26.35 4.00
CA ARG A 362 10.52 25.76 4.89
C ARG A 362 11.91 26.35 4.64
N LEU A 363 12.30 26.48 3.38
CA LEU A 363 13.60 27.04 2.98
C LEU A 363 13.72 28.52 3.35
N ARG A 364 12.63 29.28 3.21
CA ARG A 364 12.57 30.69 3.61
C ARG A 364 12.63 30.85 5.14
N GLU A 365 11.94 30.01 5.90
CA GLU A 365 12.04 29.95 7.37
C GLU A 365 13.46 29.65 7.84
N ARG A 366 14.18 28.77 7.12
CA ARG A 366 15.60 28.47 7.33
C ARG A 366 16.57 29.55 6.78
N ARG A 367 16.04 30.63 6.18
CA ARG A 367 16.79 31.74 5.56
C ARG A 367 17.73 31.32 4.42
N ILE A 368 17.38 30.26 3.70
CA ILE A 368 18.14 29.76 2.54
C ILE A 368 17.75 30.52 1.26
N VAL A 369 16.45 30.82 1.12
CA VAL A 369 15.87 31.49 -0.06
C VAL A 369 14.99 32.68 0.34
N ASP A 370 14.96 33.72 -0.51
CA ASP A 370 14.12 34.90 -0.32
C ASP A 370 13.47 35.43 -1.62
N SER A 371 13.81 34.85 -2.77
CA SER A 371 13.22 35.15 -4.08
C SER A 371 12.85 33.88 -4.85
N LEU A 372 11.78 33.95 -5.66
CA LEU A 372 11.18 32.81 -6.36
C LEU A 372 10.87 33.15 -7.82
N LEU A 373 11.23 32.26 -8.74
CA LEU A 373 10.69 32.23 -10.10
C LEU A 373 9.95 30.92 -10.34
N PHE A 374 8.65 30.99 -10.59
CA PHE A 374 7.83 29.85 -10.99
C PHE A 374 7.59 29.92 -12.51
N VAL A 375 7.97 28.87 -13.22
CA VAL A 375 7.90 28.76 -14.69
C VAL A 375 6.87 27.71 -15.09
N ALA A 376 5.97 28.06 -16.00
CA ALA A 376 5.06 27.14 -16.66
C ALA A 376 4.79 27.56 -18.11
N HIS A 377 4.19 26.68 -18.91
CA HIS A 377 3.93 26.94 -20.32
C HIS A 377 2.57 27.61 -20.61
N ARG A 378 1.63 27.63 -19.64
CA ARG A 378 0.26 28.18 -19.79
C ARG A 378 -0.09 29.19 -18.70
N LYS A 379 -0.89 30.20 -19.07
CA LYS A 379 -1.36 31.28 -18.18
C LYS A 379 -2.22 30.73 -17.03
N GLU A 380 -3.10 29.79 -17.34
CA GLU A 380 -4.05 29.19 -16.39
C GLU A 380 -3.30 28.47 -15.26
N ILE A 381 -2.23 27.73 -15.60
CA ILE A 381 -1.36 27.06 -14.62
C ILE A 381 -0.66 28.08 -13.71
N LEU A 382 -0.16 29.19 -14.27
CA LEU A 382 0.50 30.24 -13.48
C LEU A 382 -0.45 30.89 -12.49
N GLN A 383 -1.69 31.19 -12.90
CA GLN A 383 -2.70 31.79 -12.02
C GLN A 383 -3.11 30.83 -10.88
N GLN A 384 -3.32 29.56 -11.20
CA GLN A 384 -3.61 28.53 -10.20
C GLN A 384 -2.44 28.34 -9.22
N SER A 385 -1.21 28.32 -9.73
CA SER A 385 -0.02 28.17 -8.90
C SER A 385 0.21 29.36 -7.98
N LEU A 386 0.04 30.58 -8.49
CA LEU A 386 0.09 31.80 -7.68
C LEU A 386 -0.94 31.76 -6.53
N GLY A 387 -2.18 31.37 -6.82
CA GLY A 387 -3.22 31.21 -5.81
C GLY A 387 -2.85 30.19 -4.72
N THR A 388 -2.23 29.08 -5.12
CA THR A 388 -1.76 28.04 -4.20
C THR A 388 -0.66 28.56 -3.27
N PHE A 389 0.34 29.26 -3.80
CA PHE A 389 1.42 29.84 -3.00
C PHE A 389 0.89 30.88 -2.00
N ARG A 390 -0.01 31.77 -2.42
CA ARG A 390 -0.66 32.75 -1.53
C ARG A 390 -1.39 32.08 -0.37
N HIS A 391 -2.06 30.95 -0.64
CA HIS A 391 -2.77 30.18 0.38
C HIS A 391 -1.81 29.51 1.38
N VAL A 392 -0.77 28.82 0.89
CA VAL A 392 0.20 28.09 1.73
C VAL A 392 1.06 29.03 2.59
N LEU A 393 1.45 30.18 2.03
CA LEU A 393 2.26 31.20 2.71
C LEU A 393 1.43 32.17 3.56
N ARG A 394 0.09 32.12 3.45
CA ARG A 394 -0.84 33.06 4.09
C ARG A 394 -0.57 34.53 3.76
N ASP A 395 -0.18 34.78 2.52
CA ASP A 395 0.14 36.11 2.02
C ASP A 395 -0.61 36.36 0.70
N GLY A 396 -1.66 37.18 0.77
CA GLY A 396 -2.48 37.52 -0.40
C GLY A 396 -1.78 38.43 -1.41
N ALA A 397 -0.71 39.11 -1.01
CA ALA A 397 0.10 39.98 -1.87
C ALA A 397 1.27 39.23 -2.53
N PHE A 398 1.52 37.98 -2.14
CA PHE A 398 2.65 37.21 -2.65
C PHE A 398 2.58 36.99 -4.17
N GLY A 399 3.66 37.28 -4.87
CA GLY A 399 3.86 36.90 -6.27
C GLY A 399 3.21 37.83 -7.31
N GLU A 400 3.92 37.99 -8.44
CA GLU A 400 3.52 38.80 -9.59
C GLU A 400 3.52 37.96 -10.88
N LEU A 401 2.60 38.25 -11.82
CA LEU A 401 2.50 37.52 -13.09
C LEU A 401 3.38 38.15 -14.19
N LEU A 402 4.02 37.29 -14.99
CA LEU A 402 4.70 37.64 -16.24
C LEU A 402 4.14 36.78 -17.38
N VAL A 403 2.96 37.17 -17.88
CA VAL A 403 2.26 36.50 -18.98
C VAL A 403 1.20 37.45 -19.56
N ASP A 404 0.94 37.36 -20.87
CA ASP A 404 -0.18 38.06 -21.52
C ASP A 404 -0.20 39.58 -21.22
N GLY A 405 0.93 40.24 -21.50
CA GLY A 405 1.10 41.69 -21.30
C GLY A 405 1.38 42.14 -19.86
N HIS A 406 1.18 41.28 -18.85
CA HIS A 406 1.50 41.61 -17.45
C HIS A 406 3.01 41.60 -17.23
N ARG A 407 3.52 42.58 -16.47
CA ARG A 407 4.93 42.69 -16.08
C ARG A 407 5.07 42.90 -14.57
N PRO A 408 5.98 42.19 -13.89
CA PRO A 408 6.30 42.42 -12.47
C PRO A 408 6.91 43.81 -12.24
N GLY A 409 6.59 44.42 -11.10
CA GLY A 409 7.20 45.64 -10.59
C GLY A 409 8.39 45.37 -9.66
N GLU A 410 8.26 44.44 -8.71
CA GLU A 410 9.30 44.17 -7.70
C GLU A 410 10.32 43.12 -8.15
N TRP A 411 9.92 42.18 -9.02
CA TRP A 411 10.79 41.10 -9.52
C TRP A 411 11.42 40.23 -8.43
N ARG A 412 10.71 40.06 -7.30
CA ARG A 412 11.15 39.21 -6.18
C ARG A 412 10.51 37.82 -6.20
N HIS A 413 9.21 37.77 -6.48
CA HIS A 413 8.44 36.53 -6.58
C HIS A 413 7.65 36.56 -7.89
N VAL A 414 8.10 35.84 -8.91
CA VAL A 414 7.56 35.96 -10.28
C VAL A 414 6.99 34.63 -10.75
N PHE A 415 5.79 34.67 -11.32
CA PHE A 415 5.12 33.54 -11.98
C PHE A 415 5.05 33.84 -13.48
N GLY A 416 5.99 33.27 -14.24
CA GLY A 416 6.24 33.65 -15.63
C GLY A 416 6.03 32.53 -16.64
N SER A 417 5.47 32.87 -17.80
CA SER A 417 5.38 31.91 -18.90
C SER A 417 6.74 31.76 -19.60
N ILE A 418 7.08 30.56 -20.08
CA ILE A 418 8.33 30.35 -20.84
C ILE A 418 8.42 31.29 -22.07
N GLN A 419 7.28 31.56 -22.71
CA GLN A 419 7.22 32.47 -23.85
C GLN A 419 7.59 33.89 -23.44
N SER A 420 7.01 34.42 -22.37
CA SER A 420 7.32 35.76 -21.87
C SER A 420 8.75 35.86 -21.33
N LEU A 421 9.24 34.84 -20.64
CA LEU A 421 10.61 34.79 -20.09
C LEU A 421 11.68 34.73 -21.20
N SER A 422 11.44 33.97 -22.26
CA SER A 422 12.36 33.85 -23.39
C SER A 422 12.46 35.12 -24.25
N GLN A 423 11.49 36.02 -24.16
CA GLN A 423 11.50 37.33 -24.82
C GLN A 423 12.23 38.41 -24.01
N LEU A 424 12.68 38.12 -22.77
CA LEU A 424 13.40 39.08 -21.94
C LEU A 424 14.90 39.09 -22.29
N PRO A 425 15.42 40.21 -22.85
CA PRO A 425 16.82 40.31 -23.27
C PRO A 425 17.79 40.20 -22.07
N GLU A 426 17.41 40.73 -20.90
CA GLU A 426 18.24 40.72 -19.69
C GLU A 426 17.46 40.13 -18.50
N LEU A 427 17.96 39.02 -17.96
CA LEU A 427 17.58 38.51 -16.64
C LEU A 427 18.86 38.09 -15.94
N GLU A 428 19.16 38.68 -14.79
CA GLU A 428 20.36 38.37 -14.03
C GLU A 428 20.35 36.88 -13.62
N PRO A 429 21.43 36.11 -13.89
CA PRO A 429 21.46 34.66 -13.63
C PRO A 429 21.10 34.27 -12.19
N GLY A 430 21.54 35.06 -11.20
CA GLY A 430 21.32 34.84 -9.77
C GLY A 430 20.15 35.63 -9.16
N ARG A 431 19.24 36.20 -9.98
CA ARG A 431 18.14 37.04 -9.48
C ARG A 431 17.23 36.31 -8.50
N PHE A 432 16.99 35.03 -8.76
CA PHE A 432 16.07 34.18 -8.00
C PHE A 432 16.85 33.10 -7.25
N ASP A 433 16.67 33.06 -5.93
CA ASP A 433 17.27 32.03 -5.08
C ASP A 433 16.68 30.65 -5.41
N MET A 434 15.36 30.58 -5.63
CA MET A 434 14.65 29.36 -6.00
C MET A 434 13.98 29.52 -7.37
N VAL A 435 14.22 28.56 -8.26
CA VAL A 435 13.51 28.44 -9.53
C VAL A 435 12.71 27.14 -9.50
N VAL A 436 11.40 27.26 -9.68
CA VAL A 436 10.47 26.14 -9.80
C VAL A 436 9.99 26.07 -11.24
N VAL A 437 10.05 24.89 -11.85
CA VAL A 437 9.61 24.69 -13.22
C VAL A 437 8.62 23.54 -13.26
N ASP A 438 7.35 23.84 -13.57
CA ASP A 438 6.30 22.84 -13.71
C ASP A 438 6.26 22.26 -15.13
N GLU A 439 5.81 21.01 -15.22
CA GLU A 439 5.91 20.17 -16.41
C GLU A 439 7.32 20.14 -17.00
N PHE A 440 8.30 19.81 -16.15
CA PHE A 440 9.73 19.82 -16.50
C PHE A 440 10.10 18.90 -17.68
N HIS A 441 9.26 17.93 -18.04
CA HIS A 441 9.48 17.11 -19.22
C HIS A 441 9.58 17.92 -20.54
N HIS A 442 9.12 19.18 -20.55
CA HIS A 442 9.35 20.12 -21.66
C HIS A 442 10.74 20.78 -21.69
N ALA A 443 11.59 20.54 -20.69
CA ALA A 443 12.82 21.30 -20.47
C ALA A 443 13.82 21.27 -21.64
N ALA A 444 13.84 20.20 -22.43
CA ALA A 444 14.75 20.11 -23.58
C ALA A 444 14.25 20.80 -24.86
N ALA A 445 13.04 21.38 -24.83
CA ALA A 445 12.69 22.37 -25.84
C ALA A 445 13.67 23.55 -25.78
N ALA A 446 14.13 24.02 -26.95
CA ALA A 446 15.21 25.02 -27.03
C ALA A 446 14.92 26.32 -26.24
N SER A 447 13.66 26.69 -26.05
CA SER A 447 13.27 27.85 -25.22
C SER A 447 13.52 27.61 -23.72
N TYR A 448 13.19 26.42 -23.22
CA TYR A 448 13.43 26.01 -21.84
C TYR A 448 14.93 25.85 -21.57
N ALA A 449 15.63 25.10 -22.42
CA ALA A 449 17.07 24.88 -22.29
C ALA A 449 17.83 26.22 -22.20
N ARG A 450 17.56 27.16 -23.11
CA ARG A 450 18.16 28.51 -23.07
C ARG A 450 17.89 29.26 -21.75
N LEU A 451 16.69 29.13 -21.18
CA LEU A 451 16.35 29.77 -19.91
C LEU A 451 17.10 29.10 -18.75
N LEU A 452 17.05 27.77 -18.67
CA LEU A 452 17.69 26.99 -17.61
C LEU A 452 19.22 27.17 -17.62
N ASP A 453 19.83 27.18 -18.81
CA ASP A 453 21.26 27.36 -18.97
C ASP A 453 21.72 28.77 -18.60
N ARG A 454 20.84 29.78 -18.74
CA ARG A 454 21.10 31.17 -18.33
C ARG A 454 20.96 31.37 -16.82
N LEU A 455 20.03 30.68 -16.17
CA LEU A 455 19.76 30.82 -14.74
C LEU A 455 20.81 30.10 -13.87
N ARG A 456 21.10 30.67 -12.70
CA ARG A 456 22.01 30.13 -11.69
C ARG A 456 21.40 30.28 -10.29
N PRO A 457 20.23 29.65 -10.02
CA PRO A 457 19.62 29.73 -8.70
C PRO A 457 20.40 28.91 -7.68
N LYS A 458 20.19 29.21 -6.38
CA LYS A 458 20.65 28.35 -5.29
C LYS A 458 19.92 27.00 -5.33
N ILE A 459 18.64 27.02 -5.70
CA ILE A 459 17.76 25.86 -5.74
C ILE A 459 17.01 25.81 -7.07
N LEU A 460 17.10 24.67 -7.75
CA LEU A 460 16.27 24.37 -8.92
C LEU A 460 15.34 23.21 -8.56
N LEU A 461 14.04 23.42 -8.68
CA LEU A 461 13.03 22.39 -8.44
C LEU A 461 12.23 22.15 -9.72
N GLY A 462 12.45 20.98 -10.34
CA GLY A 462 11.61 20.51 -11.43
C GLY A 462 10.41 19.76 -10.88
N LEU A 463 9.21 20.04 -11.39
CA LEU A 463 8.00 19.28 -11.10
C LEU A 463 7.52 18.62 -12.39
N THR A 464 7.29 17.33 -12.37
CA THR A 464 6.71 16.62 -13.52
C THR A 464 5.86 15.45 -13.04
N ALA A 465 4.94 14.97 -13.85
CA ALA A 465 4.31 13.66 -13.60
C ALA A 465 5.12 12.51 -14.21
N THR A 466 6.04 12.83 -15.10
CA THR A 466 6.68 11.90 -16.02
C THR A 466 8.09 12.39 -16.34
N PRO A 467 9.15 11.73 -15.85
CA PRO A 467 10.51 12.13 -16.17
C PRO A 467 10.95 11.58 -17.55
N GLU A 468 10.41 10.45 -17.99
CA GLU A 468 10.77 9.86 -19.28
C GLU A 468 10.06 10.57 -20.44
N ARG A 469 10.78 10.81 -21.53
CA ARG A 469 10.19 11.35 -22.77
C ARG A 469 9.96 10.25 -23.80
N ALA A 470 8.95 10.46 -24.65
CA ALA A 470 8.65 9.56 -25.76
C ALA A 470 9.73 9.56 -26.86
N ASP A 471 10.53 10.63 -26.96
CA ASP A 471 11.63 10.79 -27.92
C ASP A 471 13.01 10.39 -27.37
N GLY A 472 13.09 10.03 -26.08
CA GLY A 472 14.31 9.53 -25.44
C GLY A 472 15.35 10.60 -25.11
N GLU A 473 15.04 11.89 -25.21
CA GLU A 473 15.97 12.94 -24.78
C GLU A 473 16.05 13.05 -23.24
N ASP A 474 17.27 13.17 -22.72
CA ASP A 474 17.53 13.17 -21.28
C ASP A 474 17.36 14.57 -20.65
N ILE A 475 16.37 14.70 -19.76
CA ILE A 475 16.12 15.91 -18.96
C ILE A 475 16.85 15.90 -17.60
N LEU A 476 17.50 14.79 -17.25
CA LEU A 476 18.09 14.56 -15.94
C LEU A 476 19.41 15.33 -15.76
N HIS A 477 20.06 15.74 -16.85
CA HIS A 477 21.32 16.48 -16.82
C HIS A 477 21.25 17.87 -16.14
N TRP A 478 20.05 18.46 -15.99
CA TRP A 478 19.88 19.70 -15.22
C TRP A 478 19.81 19.48 -13.70
N PHE A 479 19.67 18.23 -13.25
CA PHE A 479 19.50 17.87 -11.85
C PHE A 479 20.71 17.15 -11.29
N ASP A 480 20.93 17.36 -10.00
CA ASP A 480 22.05 16.75 -9.31
C ASP A 480 21.78 15.25 -9.12
N GLY A 481 22.77 14.40 -9.40
CA GLY A 481 22.67 12.95 -9.30
C GLY A 481 22.06 12.23 -10.50
N GLY A 482 21.68 12.95 -11.57
CA GLY A 482 21.30 12.33 -12.85
C GLY A 482 20.05 11.45 -12.81
N ARG A 483 19.16 11.63 -11.83
CA ARG A 483 17.92 10.87 -11.66
C ARG A 483 16.86 11.69 -10.91
N PRO A 484 15.56 11.34 -11.00
CA PRO A 484 14.53 11.94 -10.15
C PRO A 484 14.89 11.85 -8.67
N THR A 485 14.73 12.94 -7.94
CA THR A 485 14.99 12.99 -6.49
C THR A 485 13.89 12.29 -5.71
N VAL A 486 12.63 12.48 -6.12
CA VAL A 486 11.46 11.86 -5.50
C VAL A 486 10.52 11.38 -6.60
N GLU A 487 9.93 10.20 -6.43
CA GLU A 487 8.95 9.64 -7.36
C GLU A 487 7.71 9.13 -6.62
N LEU A 488 6.68 9.98 -6.50
CA LEU A 488 5.39 9.56 -5.98
C LEU A 488 4.58 8.88 -7.10
N ARG A 489 4.62 7.55 -7.07
CA ARG A 489 3.93 6.69 -8.03
C ARG A 489 2.41 6.70 -7.81
N LEU A 490 1.67 6.34 -8.86
CA LEU A 490 0.21 6.34 -8.88
C LEU A 490 -0.43 5.57 -7.71
N TRP A 491 0.15 4.41 -7.40
CA TRP A 491 -0.31 3.50 -6.36
C TRP A 491 -0.44 4.17 -4.99
N GLU A 492 0.61 4.87 -4.56
CA GLU A 492 0.65 5.51 -3.24
C GLU A 492 -0.34 6.67 -3.15
N ALA A 493 -0.62 7.32 -4.28
CA ALA A 493 -1.61 8.39 -4.33
C ALA A 493 -3.06 7.85 -4.17
N LEU A 494 -3.33 6.66 -4.70
CA LEU A 494 -4.62 5.97 -4.57
C LEU A 494 -4.83 5.42 -3.16
N GLU A 495 -3.83 4.73 -2.58
CA GLU A 495 -3.89 4.22 -1.20
C GLU A 495 -4.21 5.31 -0.17
N ARG A 496 -3.81 6.55 -0.46
CA ARG A 496 -3.95 7.70 0.44
C ARG A 496 -5.21 8.54 0.15
N GLY A 497 -6.09 8.08 -0.75
CA GLY A 497 -7.36 8.75 -1.09
C GLY A 497 -7.19 10.11 -1.78
N LEU A 498 -6.03 10.38 -2.38
CA LEU A 498 -5.73 11.66 -3.05
C LEU A 498 -6.28 11.69 -4.48
N LEU A 499 -6.59 10.52 -5.00
CA LEU A 499 -7.14 10.26 -6.30
C LEU A 499 -8.39 9.40 -6.14
N VAL A 500 -9.31 9.52 -7.09
CA VAL A 500 -10.46 8.63 -7.19
C VAL A 500 -9.95 7.22 -7.52
N PRO A 501 -10.42 6.17 -6.84
CA PRO A 501 -10.07 4.79 -7.19
C PRO A 501 -10.45 4.49 -8.64
N PHE A 502 -9.87 3.45 -9.23
CA PHE A 502 -10.19 3.06 -10.60
C PHE A 502 -10.60 1.59 -10.71
N HIS A 503 -11.53 1.31 -11.62
CA HIS A 503 -11.86 -0.03 -12.06
C HIS A 503 -11.36 -0.22 -13.48
N TYR A 504 -10.31 -1.02 -13.61
CA TYR A 504 -9.66 -1.30 -14.86
C TYR A 504 -10.17 -2.63 -15.42
N PHE A 505 -10.65 -2.58 -16.66
CA PHE A 505 -11.15 -3.73 -17.41
C PHE A 505 -10.26 -3.93 -18.64
N GLY A 506 -9.50 -5.03 -18.65
CA GLY A 506 -8.77 -5.48 -19.83
C GLY A 506 -9.66 -6.38 -20.67
N VAL A 507 -10.19 -5.84 -21.77
CA VAL A 507 -11.15 -6.53 -22.65
C VAL A 507 -10.43 -7.08 -23.87
N HIS A 508 -10.63 -8.36 -24.18
CA HIS A 508 -10.04 -8.95 -25.38
C HIS A 508 -10.76 -8.45 -26.64
N ASP A 509 -10.04 -7.84 -27.58
CA ASP A 509 -10.65 -7.23 -28.78
C ASP A 509 -10.46 -8.03 -30.09
N ASP A 510 -9.95 -9.26 -29.98
CA ASP A 510 -9.63 -10.20 -31.09
C ASP A 510 -8.72 -9.63 -32.19
N THR A 511 -8.15 -8.44 -32.01
CA THR A 511 -7.36 -7.78 -33.05
C THR A 511 -5.94 -8.35 -33.06
N ASP A 512 -5.49 -8.87 -34.21
CA ASP A 512 -4.12 -9.37 -34.36
C ASP A 512 -3.15 -8.24 -34.75
N LEU A 513 -2.37 -7.79 -33.77
CA LEU A 513 -1.34 -6.76 -33.97
C LEU A 513 0.05 -7.36 -34.22
N SER A 514 0.18 -8.70 -34.28
CA SER A 514 1.47 -9.36 -34.51
C SER A 514 2.06 -9.08 -35.90
N GLN A 515 1.20 -8.78 -36.87
CA GLN A 515 1.55 -8.50 -38.28
C GLN A 515 1.80 -7.03 -38.56
N VAL A 516 1.56 -6.13 -37.61
CA VAL A 516 1.80 -4.70 -37.79
C VAL A 516 3.30 -4.43 -37.60
N ASP A 517 3.85 -3.62 -38.50
CA ASP A 517 5.26 -3.26 -38.45
C ASP A 517 5.62 -2.53 -37.16
N TRP A 518 6.83 -2.78 -36.68
CA TRP A 518 7.37 -2.21 -35.44
C TRP A 518 8.72 -1.57 -35.71
N ARG A 519 8.88 -0.34 -35.24
CA ARG A 519 10.11 0.43 -35.34
C ARG A 519 10.70 0.62 -33.95
N ARG A 520 11.97 0.27 -33.78
CA ARG A 520 12.68 0.37 -32.50
C ARG A 520 12.68 1.82 -32.02
N GLY A 521 12.17 2.08 -30.82
CA GLY A 521 12.06 3.42 -30.23
C GLY A 521 10.82 4.23 -30.63
N ALA A 522 10.07 3.82 -31.66
CA ALA A 522 8.85 4.50 -32.11
C ALA A 522 7.56 3.64 -31.99
N GLY A 523 7.70 2.34 -31.70
CA GLY A 523 6.59 1.41 -31.52
C GLY A 523 5.97 0.96 -32.85
N TYR A 524 4.66 0.76 -32.85
CA TYR A 524 3.87 0.32 -34.01
C TYR A 524 3.79 1.37 -35.12
N ASP A 525 3.69 0.93 -36.37
CA ASP A 525 3.39 1.81 -37.50
C ASP A 525 1.97 2.39 -37.42
N VAL A 526 1.88 3.71 -37.22
CA VAL A 526 0.63 4.44 -37.00
C VAL A 526 -0.34 4.35 -38.18
N ALA A 527 0.18 4.32 -39.41
CA ALA A 527 -0.67 4.27 -40.62
C ALA A 527 -1.30 2.88 -40.77
N GLN A 528 -0.52 1.81 -40.58
CA GLN A 528 -1.04 0.45 -40.58
C GLN A 528 -2.07 0.21 -39.48
N LEU A 529 -1.80 0.69 -38.26
CA LEU A 529 -2.76 0.62 -37.15
C LEU A 529 -4.05 1.39 -37.43
N THR A 530 -3.94 2.59 -38.03
CA THR A 530 -5.11 3.39 -38.39
C THR A 530 -6.00 2.64 -39.36
N ASN A 531 -5.43 2.11 -40.45
CA ASN A 531 -6.18 1.37 -41.47
C ASN A 531 -6.86 0.13 -40.88
N LEU A 532 -6.16 -0.59 -40.00
CA LEU A 532 -6.71 -1.75 -39.31
C LEU A 532 -7.91 -1.37 -38.44
N TYR A 533 -7.76 -0.37 -37.57
CA TYR A 533 -8.83 0.00 -36.62
C TYR A 533 -10.03 0.69 -37.28
N THR A 534 -9.84 1.46 -38.36
CA THR A 534 -10.96 2.06 -39.09
C THR A 534 -11.68 1.07 -40.01
N GLY A 535 -11.11 -0.12 -40.25
CA GLY A 535 -11.71 -1.16 -41.08
C GLY A 535 -12.53 -2.20 -40.31
N LEU A 536 -12.65 -2.07 -38.98
CA LEU A 536 -13.21 -3.09 -38.09
C LEU A 536 -14.47 -2.60 -37.35
N ASP A 537 -15.60 -2.48 -38.05
CA ASP A 537 -16.88 -2.06 -37.46
C ASP A 537 -17.32 -2.97 -36.28
N ALA A 538 -16.99 -4.27 -36.34
CA ALA A 538 -17.26 -5.23 -35.27
C ALA A 538 -16.56 -4.87 -33.96
N ARG A 539 -15.37 -4.25 -34.02
CA ARG A 539 -14.64 -3.78 -32.85
C ARG A 539 -15.39 -2.65 -32.15
N VAL A 540 -16.01 -1.74 -32.91
CA VAL A 540 -16.80 -0.65 -32.32
C VAL A 540 -18.06 -1.17 -31.64
N ALA A 541 -18.72 -2.18 -32.21
CA ALA A 541 -19.85 -2.83 -31.56
C ALA A 541 -19.45 -3.44 -30.20
N MET A 542 -18.33 -4.16 -30.17
CA MET A 542 -17.77 -4.72 -28.92
C MET A 542 -17.40 -3.63 -27.89
N ILE A 543 -16.85 -2.49 -28.34
CA ILE A 543 -16.54 -1.36 -27.45
C ILE A 543 -17.81 -0.82 -26.77
N VAL A 544 -18.90 -0.68 -27.53
CA VAL A 544 -20.18 -0.18 -27.01
C VAL A 544 -20.84 -1.21 -26.09
N GLU A 545 -20.82 -2.49 -26.45
CA GLU A 545 -21.33 -3.58 -25.60
C GLU A 545 -20.60 -3.65 -24.25
N ALA A 546 -19.27 -3.54 -24.27
CA ALA A 546 -18.46 -3.51 -23.06
C ALA A 546 -18.76 -2.27 -22.19
N LEU A 547 -19.04 -1.12 -22.81
CA LEU A 547 -19.46 0.10 -22.12
C LEU A 547 -20.83 -0.09 -21.44
N GLU A 548 -21.81 -0.65 -22.14
CA GLU A 548 -23.16 -0.92 -21.62
C GLU A 548 -23.11 -1.90 -20.45
N ASP A 549 -22.37 -3.01 -20.60
CA ASP A 549 -22.19 -4.01 -19.55
C ASP A 549 -21.52 -3.42 -18.31
N LYS A 550 -20.48 -2.59 -18.49
CA LYS A 550 -19.68 -2.06 -17.37
C LYS A 550 -20.35 -0.88 -16.67
N LEU A 551 -21.03 0.01 -17.40
CA LEU A 551 -21.62 1.23 -16.82
C LEU A 551 -23.09 1.07 -16.44
N GLY A 552 -23.84 0.18 -17.09
CA GLY A 552 -25.28 -0.01 -16.91
C GLY A 552 -26.14 1.12 -17.51
N ASP A 553 -25.68 2.38 -17.41
CA ASP A 553 -26.31 3.55 -18.04
C ASP A 553 -25.27 4.45 -18.74
N LEU A 554 -25.40 4.60 -20.06
CA LEU A 554 -24.56 5.49 -20.86
C LEU A 554 -25.00 6.97 -20.78
N GLY A 555 -26.20 7.24 -20.27
CA GLY A 555 -26.76 8.58 -20.13
C GLY A 555 -25.99 9.44 -19.12
N GLY A 556 -25.42 8.86 -18.07
CA GLY A 556 -24.59 9.58 -17.10
C GLY A 556 -23.12 9.76 -17.49
N MET A 557 -22.65 9.08 -18.53
CA MET A 557 -21.23 8.90 -18.86
C MET A 557 -20.54 10.20 -19.28
N ARG A 558 -19.30 10.39 -18.80
CA ARG A 558 -18.36 11.41 -19.28
C ARG A 558 -17.03 10.75 -19.64
N ALA A 559 -16.95 10.29 -20.89
CA ALA A 559 -15.84 9.50 -21.40
C ALA A 559 -14.81 10.31 -22.20
N VAL A 560 -13.55 9.89 -22.09
CA VAL A 560 -12.46 10.28 -23.01
C VAL A 560 -11.85 9.03 -23.61
N GLY A 561 -11.77 8.99 -24.95
CA GLY A 561 -11.16 7.90 -25.70
C GLY A 561 -9.87 8.32 -26.41
N PHE A 562 -8.83 7.51 -26.25
CA PHE A 562 -7.51 7.73 -26.84
C PHE A 562 -7.30 6.88 -28.09
N CYS A 563 -7.28 7.54 -29.24
CA CYS A 563 -7.19 6.94 -30.57
C CYS A 563 -5.77 7.00 -31.14
N VAL A 564 -5.49 6.14 -32.12
CA VAL A 564 -4.19 6.04 -32.80
C VAL A 564 -3.86 7.29 -33.64
N SER A 565 -4.86 7.86 -34.31
CA SER A 565 -4.68 8.97 -35.26
C SER A 565 -5.94 9.86 -35.32
N ILE A 566 -5.83 11.00 -35.99
CA ILE A 566 -6.95 11.94 -36.20
C ILE A 566 -8.08 11.22 -36.94
N ASP A 567 -7.75 10.48 -37.99
CA ASP A 567 -8.73 9.76 -38.80
C ASP A 567 -9.48 8.69 -37.97
N HIS A 568 -8.77 8.00 -37.06
CA HIS A 568 -9.39 7.08 -36.12
C HIS A 568 -10.31 7.81 -35.11
N ALA A 569 -9.90 8.96 -34.57
CA ALA A 569 -10.75 9.75 -33.67
C ALA A 569 -12.05 10.23 -34.33
N GLU A 570 -11.95 10.70 -35.58
CA GLU A 570 -13.10 11.11 -36.39
C GLU A 570 -14.00 9.92 -36.77
N TYR A 571 -13.41 8.74 -37.02
CA TYR A 571 -14.15 7.50 -37.23
C TYR A 571 -14.95 7.09 -35.98
N MET A 572 -14.34 7.12 -34.80
CA MET A 572 -15.02 6.80 -33.54
C MET A 572 -16.16 7.78 -33.23
N GLU A 573 -15.98 9.08 -33.51
CA GLU A 573 -17.07 10.07 -33.39
C GLU A 573 -18.27 9.66 -34.24
N ARG A 574 -18.06 9.39 -35.53
CA ARG A 574 -19.14 9.02 -36.45
C ARG A 574 -19.86 7.76 -36.00
N GLU A 575 -19.11 6.74 -35.59
CA GLU A 575 -19.68 5.45 -35.21
C GLU A 575 -20.45 5.50 -33.87
N PHE A 576 -20.02 6.34 -32.92
CA PHE A 576 -20.77 6.59 -31.69
C PHE A 576 -22.06 7.37 -31.95
N GLU A 577 -22.01 8.43 -32.78
CA GLU A 577 -23.21 9.19 -33.16
C GLU A 577 -24.22 8.33 -33.91
N ARG A 578 -23.77 7.41 -34.80
CA ARG A 578 -24.66 6.45 -35.49
C ARG A 578 -25.41 5.52 -34.53
N ARG A 579 -24.84 5.27 -33.35
CA ARG A 579 -25.43 4.44 -32.29
C ARG A 579 -26.18 5.29 -31.24
N GLY A 580 -26.38 6.58 -31.48
CA GLY A 580 -27.13 7.47 -30.60
C GLY A 580 -26.35 8.00 -29.39
N ILE A 581 -25.03 7.76 -29.33
CA ILE A 581 -24.18 8.24 -28.24
C ILE A 581 -23.52 9.54 -28.69
N ARG A 582 -23.86 10.64 -28.01
CA ARG A 582 -23.32 11.96 -28.37
C ARG A 582 -21.81 12.01 -28.16
N ALA A 583 -21.05 12.19 -29.23
CA ALA A 583 -19.60 12.14 -29.23
C ALA A 583 -18.96 13.26 -30.05
N ARG A 584 -17.70 13.58 -29.78
CA ARG A 584 -16.95 14.56 -30.56
C ARG A 584 -15.46 14.22 -30.65
N ALA A 585 -14.87 14.32 -31.83
CA ALA A 585 -13.42 14.29 -32.02
C ALA A 585 -12.84 15.68 -31.74
N VAL A 586 -11.83 15.71 -30.87
CA VAL A 586 -11.06 16.93 -30.52
C VAL A 586 -9.59 16.64 -30.82
N THR A 587 -9.06 17.30 -31.85
CA THR A 587 -7.72 17.05 -32.38
C THR A 587 -6.93 18.34 -32.51
N SER A 588 -5.68 18.27 -32.99
CA SER A 588 -4.86 19.46 -33.25
C SER A 588 -5.44 20.37 -34.35
N ARG A 589 -6.40 19.88 -35.14
CA ARG A 589 -7.13 20.67 -36.16
C ARG A 589 -8.31 21.45 -35.58
N THR A 590 -8.76 21.14 -34.37
CA THR A 590 -9.92 21.77 -33.73
C THR A 590 -9.57 23.18 -33.22
N SER A 591 -10.43 24.17 -33.49
CA SER A 591 -10.21 25.54 -33.01
C SER A 591 -10.27 25.64 -31.48
N ARG A 592 -9.65 26.66 -30.87
CA ARG A 592 -9.69 26.87 -29.41
C ARG A 592 -11.12 27.01 -28.90
N GLN A 593 -11.96 27.73 -29.64
CA GLN A 593 -13.35 28.00 -29.27
C GLN A 593 -14.19 26.72 -29.29
N ASP A 594 -14.03 25.89 -30.33
CA ASP A 594 -14.74 24.61 -30.45
C ASP A 594 -14.27 23.60 -29.40
N ARG A 595 -12.97 23.59 -29.09
CA ARG A 595 -12.42 22.78 -28.00
C ARG A 595 -13.01 23.15 -26.65
N GLU A 596 -13.07 24.43 -26.32
CA GLU A 596 -13.68 24.91 -25.07
C GLU A 596 -15.20 24.60 -25.03
N ALA A 597 -15.88 24.68 -26.17
CA ALA A 597 -17.28 24.28 -26.28
C ALA A 597 -17.48 22.77 -26.06
N ALA A 598 -16.63 21.91 -26.65
CA ALA A 598 -16.67 20.47 -26.48
C ALA A 598 -16.39 20.07 -25.02
N LEU A 599 -15.38 20.66 -24.38
CA LEU A 599 -15.05 20.40 -22.97
C LEU A 599 -16.18 20.84 -22.02
N ARG A 600 -16.81 22.00 -22.27
CA ARG A 600 -18.02 22.41 -21.54
C ARG A 600 -19.18 21.44 -21.77
N GLY A 601 -19.38 21.01 -23.02
CA GLY A 601 -20.39 20.02 -23.37
C GLY A 601 -20.22 18.69 -22.65
N LEU A 602 -18.99 18.22 -22.48
CA LEU A 602 -18.67 17.02 -21.69
C LEU A 602 -18.94 17.22 -20.20
N ARG A 603 -18.53 18.36 -19.63
CA ARG A 603 -18.76 18.71 -18.22
C ARG A 603 -20.26 18.71 -17.88
N ASP A 604 -21.06 19.39 -18.72
CA ASP A 604 -22.51 19.53 -18.55
C ASP A 604 -23.28 18.24 -18.91
N GLY A 605 -22.60 17.20 -19.42
CA GLY A 605 -23.23 15.95 -19.84
C GLY A 605 -24.01 16.03 -21.15
N ARG A 606 -23.86 17.11 -21.93
CA ARG A 606 -24.45 17.22 -23.29
C ARG A 606 -23.72 16.36 -24.32
N ILE A 607 -22.42 16.18 -24.14
CA ILE A 607 -21.56 15.26 -24.89
C ILE A 607 -21.19 14.13 -23.93
N LYS A 608 -21.28 12.87 -24.39
CA LYS A 608 -20.98 11.69 -23.57
C LYS A 608 -19.54 11.21 -23.75
N ALA A 609 -18.97 11.37 -24.95
CA ALA A 609 -17.61 10.93 -25.25
C ALA A 609 -16.82 11.98 -26.05
N ILE A 610 -15.56 12.20 -25.67
CA ILE A 610 -14.60 12.91 -26.52
C ILE A 610 -13.50 11.95 -26.98
N PHE A 611 -13.26 11.91 -28.29
CA PHE A 611 -12.15 11.15 -28.88
C PHE A 611 -10.98 12.08 -29.22
N THR A 612 -9.77 11.68 -28.84
CA THR A 612 -8.55 12.47 -29.01
C THR A 612 -7.38 11.55 -29.38
N VAL A 613 -6.31 12.14 -29.92
CA VAL A 613 -5.02 11.47 -30.09
C VAL A 613 -4.12 11.80 -28.91
N ASP A 614 -3.36 12.91 -28.98
CA ASP A 614 -2.42 13.34 -27.94
C ASP A 614 -2.77 14.71 -27.32
N LEU A 615 -3.80 15.41 -27.82
CA LEU A 615 -4.12 16.77 -27.39
C LEU A 615 -4.47 16.87 -25.90
N PHE A 616 -4.96 15.78 -25.31
CA PHE A 616 -5.35 15.69 -23.90
C PHE A 616 -4.30 14.99 -23.02
N ASN A 617 -3.14 14.65 -23.58
CA ASN A 617 -2.05 14.12 -22.78
C ASN A 617 -1.61 15.16 -21.73
N GLU A 618 -1.71 16.47 -22.02
CA GLU A 618 -1.32 17.56 -21.11
C GLU A 618 -2.28 18.78 -21.14
N GLY A 619 -2.60 19.33 -19.96
CA GLY A 619 -3.23 20.65 -19.81
C GLY A 619 -4.74 20.73 -20.08
N VAL A 620 -5.49 19.62 -19.97
CA VAL A 620 -6.96 19.61 -19.91
C VAL A 620 -7.43 19.35 -18.49
N ASP A 621 -8.29 20.24 -17.98
CA ASP A 621 -8.85 20.18 -16.63
C ASP A 621 -10.36 19.93 -16.67
N VAL A 622 -10.73 18.65 -16.76
CA VAL A 622 -12.11 18.18 -16.60
C VAL A 622 -12.12 17.09 -15.52
N PRO A 623 -12.18 17.47 -14.24
CA PRO A 623 -12.24 16.52 -13.12
C PRO A 623 -13.44 15.57 -13.21
N GLU A 624 -14.50 15.95 -13.90
CA GLU A 624 -15.75 15.20 -14.04
C GLU A 624 -15.64 13.96 -14.95
N ILE A 625 -14.51 13.73 -15.63
CA ILE A 625 -14.30 12.50 -16.43
C ILE A 625 -14.41 11.29 -15.51
N ASP A 626 -15.35 10.40 -15.83
CA ASP A 626 -15.66 9.17 -15.08
C ASP A 626 -15.32 7.89 -15.85
N THR A 627 -14.99 8.01 -17.13
CA THR A 627 -14.72 6.90 -18.03
C THR A 627 -13.52 7.18 -18.93
N VAL A 628 -12.55 6.27 -18.99
CA VAL A 628 -11.40 6.34 -19.91
C VAL A 628 -11.38 5.12 -20.83
N LEU A 629 -11.27 5.36 -22.14
CA LEU A 629 -11.18 4.33 -23.17
C LEU A 629 -9.78 4.33 -23.80
N PHE A 630 -9.03 3.25 -23.57
CA PHE A 630 -7.78 3.00 -24.29
C PHE A 630 -8.07 2.23 -25.57
N LEU A 631 -8.14 2.96 -26.68
CA LEU A 631 -8.49 2.43 -28.01
C LEU A 631 -7.25 2.22 -28.90
N ARG A 632 -6.05 2.35 -28.32
CA ARG A 632 -4.75 2.20 -28.99
C ARG A 632 -3.76 1.41 -28.13
N PRO A 633 -2.82 0.66 -28.73
CA PRO A 633 -1.75 0.01 -27.99
C PRO A 633 -0.78 1.07 -27.45
N THR A 634 -0.96 1.45 -26.19
CA THR A 634 -0.12 2.47 -25.53
C THR A 634 1.07 1.78 -24.87
N GLU A 635 2.19 1.70 -25.60
CA GLU A 635 3.42 1.03 -25.12
C GLU A 635 4.07 1.81 -23.96
N SER A 636 4.15 3.13 -24.11
CA SER A 636 4.77 3.99 -23.10
C SER A 636 3.93 4.01 -21.82
N ALA A 637 4.48 3.45 -20.75
CA ALA A 637 3.88 3.50 -19.42
C ALA A 637 3.63 4.94 -18.97
N THR A 638 4.50 5.85 -19.39
CA THR A 638 4.44 7.29 -19.16
C THR A 638 3.19 7.91 -19.78
N VAL A 639 2.96 7.70 -21.09
CA VAL A 639 1.77 8.20 -21.78
C VAL A 639 0.51 7.56 -21.20
N PHE A 640 0.55 6.26 -20.91
CA PHE A 640 -0.57 5.54 -20.28
C PHE A 640 -0.98 6.16 -18.94
N LEU A 641 -0.03 6.47 -18.06
CA LEU A 641 -0.30 7.09 -16.77
C LEU A 641 -0.80 8.54 -16.90
N GLN A 642 -0.26 9.33 -17.83
CA GLN A 642 -0.76 10.69 -18.07
C GLN A 642 -2.22 10.69 -18.50
N GLN A 643 -2.58 9.78 -19.40
CA GLN A 643 -3.93 9.58 -19.92
C GLN A 643 -4.89 9.12 -18.81
N LEU A 644 -4.48 8.11 -18.05
CA LEU A 644 -5.24 7.61 -16.90
C LEU A 644 -5.45 8.69 -15.83
N GLY A 645 -4.39 9.44 -15.49
CA GLY A 645 -4.39 10.48 -14.46
C GLY A 645 -5.37 11.62 -14.70
N ARG A 646 -5.91 11.79 -15.92
CA ARG A 646 -6.98 12.74 -16.22
C ARG A 646 -8.31 12.33 -15.56
N GLY A 647 -8.60 11.03 -15.56
CA GLY A 647 -9.81 10.49 -14.95
C GLY A 647 -9.73 10.33 -13.43
N LEU A 648 -8.54 10.38 -12.84
CA LEU A 648 -8.33 10.06 -11.41
C LEU A 648 -8.53 11.26 -10.46
N ARG A 649 -8.87 12.44 -10.97
CA ARG A 649 -9.10 13.64 -10.13
C ARG A 649 -10.35 13.50 -9.27
N LEU A 650 -10.28 13.94 -8.01
CA LEU A 650 -11.41 13.98 -7.08
C LEU A 650 -12.50 14.96 -7.52
N THR A 651 -13.77 14.52 -7.41
CA THR A 651 -14.96 15.39 -7.51
C THR A 651 -16.02 14.91 -6.52
N ARG A 652 -17.02 15.74 -6.23
CA ARG A 652 -18.07 15.40 -5.25
C ARG A 652 -18.90 14.17 -5.68
N ASP A 653 -19.14 14.02 -6.97
CA ASP A 653 -20.10 13.03 -7.49
C ASP A 653 -19.44 11.79 -8.11
N LYS A 654 -18.10 11.75 -8.18
CA LYS A 654 -17.35 10.66 -8.81
C LYS A 654 -16.70 9.76 -7.77
N ALA A 655 -17.30 8.58 -7.57
CA ALA A 655 -16.81 7.57 -6.63
C ALA A 655 -15.69 6.69 -7.19
N VAL A 656 -15.74 6.34 -8.49
CA VAL A 656 -14.69 5.53 -9.15
C VAL A 656 -14.53 5.96 -10.62
N LEU A 657 -13.30 5.86 -11.13
CA LEU A 657 -12.99 5.96 -12.56
C LEU A 657 -13.13 4.59 -13.22
N THR A 658 -13.99 4.46 -14.22
CA THR A 658 -14.05 3.25 -15.06
C THR A 658 -13.04 3.35 -16.19
N VAL A 659 -12.21 2.32 -16.37
CA VAL A 659 -11.17 2.27 -17.42
C VAL A 659 -11.40 1.02 -18.25
N LEU A 660 -11.60 1.19 -19.55
CA LEU A 660 -11.67 0.07 -20.50
C LEU A 660 -10.43 0.11 -21.38
N ASP A 661 -9.66 -0.97 -21.36
CA ASP A 661 -8.51 -1.17 -22.23
C ASP A 661 -8.75 -2.35 -23.16
N PHE A 662 -8.78 -2.07 -24.46
CA PHE A 662 -9.04 -3.06 -25.49
C PHE A 662 -7.71 -3.66 -25.97
N VAL A 663 -7.49 -4.92 -25.59
CA VAL A 663 -6.21 -5.60 -25.74
C VAL A 663 -6.32 -6.71 -26.79
N GLY A 664 -5.67 -6.48 -27.92
CA GLY A 664 -5.45 -7.48 -28.96
C GLY A 664 -4.18 -8.32 -28.76
N ARG A 665 -3.87 -9.18 -29.73
CA ARG A 665 -2.63 -9.97 -29.76
C ARG A 665 -1.44 -9.07 -30.09
N GLN A 666 -0.74 -8.61 -29.07
CA GLN A 666 0.43 -7.74 -29.19
C GLN A 666 1.66 -8.47 -29.76
N ARG A 667 2.62 -7.70 -30.29
CA ARG A 667 3.96 -8.22 -30.62
C ARG A 667 4.74 -8.56 -29.36
N ARG A 668 5.77 -9.39 -29.52
CA ARG A 668 6.68 -9.79 -28.45
C ARG A 668 7.40 -8.59 -27.80
N GLU A 669 7.66 -7.53 -28.55
CA GLU A 669 8.38 -6.35 -28.07
C GLU A 669 7.54 -5.48 -27.12
N PHE A 670 6.21 -5.61 -27.13
CA PHE A 670 5.34 -4.83 -26.27
C PHE A 670 5.53 -5.21 -24.79
N ARG A 671 5.76 -4.22 -23.92
CA ARG A 671 6.18 -4.42 -22.51
C ARG A 671 5.05 -4.19 -21.52
N PHE A 672 4.19 -5.19 -21.31
CA PHE A 672 3.11 -5.13 -20.31
C PHE A 672 3.64 -4.98 -18.88
N ASP A 673 4.80 -5.57 -18.57
CA ASP A 673 5.41 -5.52 -17.25
C ASP A 673 5.73 -4.08 -16.80
N LYS A 674 6.19 -3.22 -17.71
CA LYS A 674 6.44 -1.80 -17.41
C LYS A 674 5.14 -1.06 -17.05
N ARG A 675 4.08 -1.29 -17.85
CA ARG A 675 2.79 -0.63 -17.68
C ARG A 675 2.09 -1.07 -16.38
N PHE A 676 2.03 -2.37 -16.11
CA PHE A 676 1.43 -2.86 -14.88
C PHE A 676 2.28 -2.53 -13.63
N LYS A 677 3.62 -2.53 -13.71
CA LYS A 677 4.47 -2.01 -12.62
C LYS A 677 4.14 -0.53 -12.33
N ALA A 678 3.97 0.28 -13.38
CA ALA A 678 3.62 1.69 -13.22
C ALA A 678 2.19 1.90 -12.65
N LEU A 679 1.23 1.06 -13.06
CA LEU A 679 -0.16 1.10 -12.57
C LEU A 679 -0.31 0.59 -11.13
N THR A 680 0.40 -0.47 -10.78
CA THR A 680 0.21 -1.21 -9.51
C THR A 680 1.32 -1.00 -8.48
N GLY A 681 2.46 -0.42 -8.85
CA GLY A 681 3.63 -0.40 -7.96
C GLY A 681 4.20 -1.79 -7.59
N ILE A 682 3.58 -2.88 -8.07
CA ILE A 682 3.97 -4.24 -7.73
C ILE A 682 5.26 -4.58 -8.47
N GLU A 683 6.24 -5.04 -7.69
CA GLU A 683 7.51 -5.46 -8.25
C GLU A 683 7.37 -6.60 -9.25
N ARG A 684 8.21 -6.55 -10.30
CA ARG A 684 8.13 -7.41 -11.48
C ARG A 684 8.03 -8.90 -11.12
N GLY A 685 8.83 -9.35 -10.14
CA GLY A 685 8.87 -10.74 -9.71
C GLY A 685 7.63 -11.22 -8.95
N ARG A 686 6.82 -10.31 -8.40
CA ARG A 686 5.55 -10.61 -7.73
C ARG A 686 4.35 -10.48 -8.66
N LEU A 687 4.47 -9.67 -9.72
CA LEU A 687 3.38 -9.37 -10.66
C LEU A 687 2.72 -10.63 -11.24
N GLU A 688 3.48 -11.69 -11.53
CA GLU A 688 2.90 -12.95 -12.02
C GLU A 688 1.94 -13.60 -11.00
N ARG A 689 2.30 -13.59 -9.71
CA ARG A 689 1.47 -14.17 -8.65
C ARG A 689 0.21 -13.33 -8.42
N GLU A 690 0.36 -12.01 -8.45
CA GLU A 690 -0.74 -11.05 -8.29
C GLU A 690 -1.77 -11.19 -9.41
N ILE A 691 -1.35 -11.25 -10.68
CA ILE A 691 -2.27 -11.45 -11.81
C ILE A 691 -3.06 -12.75 -11.67
N LYS A 692 -2.40 -13.86 -11.31
CA LYS A 692 -3.09 -15.16 -11.10
C LYS A 692 -4.10 -15.13 -9.95
N ALA A 693 -3.84 -14.30 -8.94
CA ALA A 693 -4.71 -14.14 -7.78
C ALA A 693 -5.76 -13.02 -7.96
N GLY A 694 -5.84 -12.40 -9.14
CA GLY A 694 -6.76 -11.29 -9.42
C GLY A 694 -6.42 -10.00 -8.66
N PHE A 695 -5.12 -9.69 -8.55
CA PHE A 695 -4.57 -8.51 -7.85
C PHE A 695 -5.15 -8.31 -6.43
N PRO A 696 -4.89 -9.23 -5.49
CA PRO A 696 -5.42 -9.15 -4.12
C PRO A 696 -4.93 -7.94 -3.32
N THR A 697 -3.81 -7.32 -3.72
CA THR A 697 -3.12 -6.29 -2.93
C THR A 697 -3.42 -4.86 -3.39
N LEU A 698 -4.40 -4.65 -4.28
CA LEU A 698 -4.74 -3.31 -4.79
C LEU A 698 -5.14 -2.32 -3.67
N PRO A 699 -4.94 -1.00 -3.88
CA PRO A 699 -5.42 0.02 -2.97
C PRO A 699 -6.93 -0.11 -2.78
N PRO A 700 -7.46 0.30 -1.61
CA PRO A 700 -8.90 0.34 -1.38
C PRO A 700 -9.63 0.96 -2.59
N GLY A 701 -10.58 0.20 -3.14
CA GLY A 701 -11.51 0.68 -4.15
C GLY A 701 -11.07 0.47 -5.57
N CYS A 702 -9.78 0.24 -5.76
CA CYS A 702 -9.24 -0.15 -7.06
C CYS A 702 -9.57 -1.61 -7.37
N ALA A 703 -9.90 -1.86 -8.63
CA ALA A 703 -10.08 -3.20 -9.16
C ALA A 703 -9.36 -3.29 -10.51
N ILE A 704 -8.68 -4.41 -10.75
CA ILE A 704 -8.16 -4.77 -12.06
C ILE A 704 -8.78 -6.12 -12.42
N ASP A 705 -9.61 -6.09 -13.43
CA ASP A 705 -10.30 -7.25 -13.99
C ASP A 705 -9.79 -7.44 -15.42
N LEU A 706 -9.21 -8.61 -15.67
CA LEU A 706 -8.66 -8.97 -16.98
C LEU A 706 -9.43 -10.18 -17.48
N ASP A 707 -10.00 -10.07 -18.67
CA ASP A 707 -10.61 -11.20 -19.35
C ASP A 707 -9.61 -12.37 -19.41
N ARG A 708 -10.11 -13.60 -19.42
CA ARG A 708 -9.29 -14.81 -19.34
C ARG A 708 -8.19 -14.84 -20.41
N GLU A 709 -8.53 -14.44 -21.62
CA GLU A 709 -7.64 -14.33 -22.78
C GLU A 709 -6.57 -13.24 -22.55
N VAL A 710 -6.97 -12.05 -22.08
CA VAL A 710 -6.06 -10.93 -21.78
C VAL A 710 -5.10 -11.31 -20.66
N SER A 711 -5.59 -11.92 -19.58
CA SER A 711 -4.76 -12.44 -18.49
C SER A 711 -3.72 -13.43 -19.00
N GLY A 712 -4.09 -14.33 -19.92
CA GLY A 712 -3.18 -15.25 -20.60
C GLY A 712 -2.09 -14.54 -21.42
N ILE A 713 -2.47 -13.56 -22.24
CA ILE A 713 -1.55 -12.75 -23.06
C ILE A 713 -0.53 -12.00 -22.18
N VAL A 714 -1.03 -11.32 -21.14
CA VAL A 714 -0.21 -10.53 -20.21
C VAL A 714 0.74 -11.43 -19.41
N LEU A 715 0.27 -12.58 -18.89
CA LEU A 715 1.10 -13.54 -18.17
C LEU A 715 2.22 -14.14 -19.05
N ALA A 716 1.91 -14.48 -20.29
CA ALA A 716 2.91 -15.01 -21.23
C ALA A 716 4.02 -13.98 -21.49
N ASN A 717 3.65 -12.72 -21.72
CA ASN A 717 4.58 -11.62 -21.91
C ASN A 717 5.45 -11.38 -20.66
N ILE A 718 4.84 -11.31 -19.47
CA ILE A 718 5.56 -11.09 -18.21
C ILE A 718 6.53 -12.23 -17.89
N ARG A 719 6.14 -13.49 -18.05
CA ARG A 719 7.03 -14.65 -17.81
C ARG A 719 8.24 -14.63 -18.72
N GLN A 720 8.03 -14.32 -19.99
CA GLN A 720 9.10 -14.18 -20.96
C GLN A 720 10.05 -13.05 -20.58
N ALA A 721 9.52 -11.96 -20.04
CA ALA A 721 10.30 -10.82 -19.60
C ALA A 721 11.08 -11.11 -18.29
N LEU A 722 10.51 -11.92 -17.37
CA LEU A 722 11.09 -12.25 -16.06
C LEU A 722 12.19 -13.33 -16.09
N ASN A 723 12.10 -14.30 -17.00
CA ASN A 723 13.04 -15.41 -17.11
C ASN A 723 14.31 -15.03 -17.90
N VAL A 724 14.97 -13.92 -17.53
CA VAL A 724 16.28 -13.58 -18.10
C VAL A 724 17.31 -14.54 -17.51
N ARG A 725 17.87 -15.43 -18.35
CA ARG A 725 18.85 -16.42 -17.91
C ARG A 725 20.19 -15.72 -17.69
N TRP A 726 21.01 -16.27 -16.80
CA TRP A 726 22.36 -15.72 -16.53
C TRP A 726 23.23 -15.54 -17.79
N PRO A 727 23.21 -16.46 -18.78
CA PRO A 727 23.93 -16.25 -20.04
C PRO A 727 23.44 -15.05 -20.85
N ASP A 728 22.14 -14.74 -20.77
CA ASP A 728 21.53 -13.63 -21.50
C ASP A 728 22.02 -12.29 -20.90
N LEU A 729 22.07 -12.17 -19.57
CA LEU A 729 22.67 -11.00 -18.88
C LEU A 729 24.16 -10.83 -19.18
N ALA A 730 24.91 -11.93 -19.22
CA ALA A 730 26.33 -11.90 -19.56
C ALA A 730 26.56 -11.49 -21.02
N ALA A 731 25.68 -11.92 -21.95
CA ALA A 731 25.72 -11.49 -23.33
C ALA A 731 25.35 -10.01 -23.49
N GLU A 732 24.38 -9.54 -22.72
CA GLU A 732 23.96 -8.13 -22.69
C GLU A 732 25.07 -7.22 -22.18
N LEU A 733 25.70 -7.56 -21.04
CA LEU A 733 26.87 -6.85 -20.53
C LEU A 733 28.03 -6.87 -21.54
N ARG A 734 28.27 -8.01 -22.20
CA ARG A 734 29.28 -8.11 -23.26
C ARG A 734 29.01 -7.18 -24.44
N ALA A 735 27.74 -6.99 -24.80
CA ALA A 735 27.34 -6.08 -25.87
C ALA A 735 27.47 -4.60 -25.48
N MET A 736 27.27 -4.28 -24.19
CA MET A 736 27.44 -2.93 -23.64
C MET A 736 28.92 -2.53 -23.48
N GLY A 737 29.82 -3.51 -23.32
CA GLY A 737 31.24 -3.26 -23.08
C GLY A 737 31.59 -3.14 -21.59
N ASP A 738 32.73 -2.51 -21.28
CA ASP A 738 33.20 -2.34 -19.91
C ASP A 738 32.54 -1.14 -19.21
N VAL A 739 31.25 -1.30 -18.91
CA VAL A 739 30.45 -0.32 -18.16
C VAL A 739 30.54 -0.56 -16.66
N THR A 740 30.28 0.47 -15.88
CA THR A 740 30.16 0.41 -14.42
C THR A 740 28.87 -0.29 -13.97
N LEU A 741 28.80 -0.69 -12.70
CA LEU A 741 27.59 -1.33 -12.15
C LEU A 741 26.35 -0.41 -12.24
N PRO A 742 26.41 0.89 -11.88
CA PRO A 742 25.27 1.80 -12.06
C PRO A 742 24.79 1.88 -13.51
N GLU A 743 25.69 2.09 -14.46
CA GLU A 743 25.36 2.18 -15.90
C GLU A 743 24.69 0.89 -16.41
N PHE A 744 25.13 -0.27 -15.92
CA PHE A 744 24.50 -1.55 -16.27
C PHE A 744 23.09 -1.69 -15.70
N LEU A 745 22.86 -1.30 -14.44
CA LEU A 745 21.54 -1.37 -13.81
C LEU A 745 20.55 -0.44 -14.53
N ASP A 746 20.98 0.78 -14.85
CA ASP A 746 20.17 1.76 -15.58
C ASP A 746 19.80 1.26 -16.98
N ALA A 747 20.78 0.73 -17.74
CA ALA A 747 20.55 0.27 -19.11
C ALA A 747 19.63 -0.98 -19.18
N THR A 748 19.71 -1.87 -18.18
CA THR A 748 18.91 -3.11 -18.14
C THR A 748 17.56 -2.94 -17.41
N GLY A 749 17.42 -1.88 -16.61
CA GLY A 749 16.29 -1.70 -15.70
C GLY A 749 16.20 -2.77 -14.60
N LEU A 750 17.34 -3.38 -14.25
CA LEU A 750 17.44 -4.31 -13.13
C LEU A 750 17.69 -3.56 -11.82
N GLU A 751 17.15 -4.08 -10.73
CA GLU A 751 17.49 -3.60 -9.39
C GLU A 751 18.79 -4.25 -8.89
N LEU A 752 19.51 -3.58 -8.00
CA LEU A 752 20.74 -4.12 -7.41
C LEU A 752 20.51 -5.50 -6.76
N GLU A 753 19.38 -5.66 -6.07
CA GLU A 753 18.93 -6.87 -5.40
C GLU A 753 18.79 -8.06 -6.36
N ASP A 754 18.46 -7.80 -7.63
CA ASP A 754 18.29 -8.83 -8.66
C ASP A 754 19.60 -9.53 -9.02
N LEU A 755 20.76 -8.92 -8.75
CA LEU A 755 22.07 -9.53 -8.95
C LEU A 755 22.48 -10.48 -7.80
N TYR A 756 21.87 -10.32 -6.62
CA TYR A 756 22.24 -11.04 -5.40
C TYR A 756 21.24 -12.13 -4.98
N ARG A 757 20.18 -12.38 -5.77
CA ARG A 757 19.28 -13.54 -5.61
C ARG A 757 20.09 -14.85 -5.57
N SER A 758 19.61 -15.86 -4.85
CA SER A 758 20.36 -17.09 -4.53
C SER A 758 20.89 -17.86 -5.75
N THR A 759 20.29 -17.70 -6.94
CA THR A 759 20.70 -18.32 -8.20
C THR A 759 21.71 -17.50 -9.00
N ARG A 760 22.06 -16.30 -8.53
CA ARG A 760 22.86 -15.30 -9.25
C ARG A 760 24.11 -14.94 -8.44
N GLY A 761 25.20 -14.62 -9.15
CA GLY A 761 26.54 -14.55 -8.54
C GLY A 761 27.07 -13.16 -8.20
N GLY A 762 26.24 -12.12 -8.27
CA GLY A 762 26.68 -10.72 -8.15
C GLY A 762 27.35 -10.17 -9.40
N TRP A 763 27.72 -8.89 -9.34
CA TRP A 763 28.40 -8.12 -10.36
C TRP A 763 29.77 -8.72 -10.74
N ALA A 764 30.59 -9.12 -9.78
CA ALA A 764 31.92 -9.66 -10.07
C ALA A 764 31.85 -10.95 -10.91
N ARG A 765 30.91 -11.86 -10.61
CA ARG A 765 30.69 -13.07 -11.42
C ARG A 765 30.11 -12.73 -12.79
N LEU A 766 29.25 -11.70 -12.88
CA LEU A 766 28.65 -11.28 -14.14
C LEU A 766 29.73 -10.75 -15.11
N ARG A 767 30.65 -9.91 -14.61
CA ARG A 767 31.81 -9.44 -15.38
C ARG A 767 32.69 -10.59 -15.86
N ARG A 768 32.98 -11.58 -15.00
CA ARG A 768 33.71 -12.80 -15.38
C ARG A 768 32.97 -13.58 -16.48
N ALA A 769 31.66 -13.77 -16.36
CA ALA A 769 30.85 -14.47 -17.35
C ALA A 769 30.74 -13.73 -18.69
N ALA A 770 30.77 -12.39 -18.66
CA ALA A 770 30.82 -11.55 -19.87
C ALA A 770 32.21 -11.58 -20.54
N GLY A 771 33.25 -11.99 -19.83
CA GLY A 771 34.65 -11.97 -20.29
C GLY A 771 35.38 -10.65 -20.03
N LEU A 772 34.81 -9.78 -19.18
CA LEU A 772 35.35 -8.45 -18.84
C LEU A 772 36.25 -8.45 -17.60
N ASP A 773 36.28 -9.54 -16.84
CA ASP A 773 37.22 -9.74 -15.73
C ASP A 773 37.87 -11.12 -15.87
N THR A 774 39.19 -11.13 -16.08
CA THR A 774 40.01 -12.32 -16.29
C THR A 774 40.89 -12.66 -15.10
N ARG A 775 40.77 -11.92 -13.98
CA ARG A 775 41.59 -12.14 -12.79
C ARG A 775 41.23 -13.48 -12.12
N PRO A 776 42.22 -14.22 -11.58
CA PRO A 776 41.97 -15.52 -10.97
C PRO A 776 41.17 -15.40 -9.66
N VAL A 777 40.24 -16.33 -9.45
CA VAL A 777 39.53 -16.48 -8.17
C VAL A 777 40.36 -17.42 -7.29
N THR A 778 41.03 -16.87 -6.28
CA THR A 778 41.93 -17.60 -5.38
C THR A 778 41.20 -18.63 -4.51
N SER A 779 39.89 -18.44 -4.26
CA SER A 779 39.04 -19.40 -3.55
C SER A 779 37.55 -19.22 -3.89
N GLU A 780 36.97 -20.23 -4.54
CA GLU A 780 35.52 -20.24 -4.87
C GLU A 780 34.64 -20.20 -3.61
N LYS A 781 35.08 -20.85 -2.53
CA LYS A 781 34.35 -20.82 -1.25
C LYS A 781 34.33 -19.41 -0.66
N ALA A 782 35.47 -18.71 -0.67
CA ALA A 782 35.55 -17.35 -0.16
C ALA A 782 34.76 -16.36 -1.05
N ASP A 783 34.81 -16.53 -2.37
CA ASP A 783 34.03 -15.73 -3.34
C ASP A 783 32.52 -15.81 -3.03
N GLU A 784 32.01 -17.03 -2.78
CA GLU A 784 30.59 -17.25 -2.45
C GLU A 784 30.22 -16.75 -1.04
N GLU A 785 31.09 -16.90 -0.04
CA GLU A 785 30.87 -16.37 1.31
C GLU A 785 30.79 -14.83 1.30
N ILE A 786 31.70 -14.16 0.57
CA ILE A 786 31.72 -12.71 0.41
C ILE A 786 30.48 -12.25 -0.37
N ARG A 787 30.12 -12.91 -1.47
CA ARG A 787 28.89 -12.59 -2.23
C ARG A 787 27.66 -12.58 -1.33
N LYS A 788 27.50 -13.59 -0.47
CA LYS A 788 26.39 -13.65 0.51
C LYS A 788 26.46 -12.53 1.55
N ALA A 789 27.65 -12.09 1.92
CA ALA A 789 27.83 -10.96 2.83
C ALA A 789 27.40 -9.64 2.16
N ILE A 790 27.80 -9.41 0.91
CA ILE A 790 27.36 -8.23 0.13
C ILE A 790 25.84 -8.19 0.01
N GLY A 791 25.20 -9.31 -0.32
CA GLY A 791 23.74 -9.40 -0.37
C GLY A 791 23.04 -9.09 0.96
N ARG A 792 23.70 -9.34 2.10
CA ARG A 792 23.22 -9.01 3.45
C ARG A 792 23.49 -7.57 3.88
N LEU A 793 24.19 -6.78 3.06
CA LEU A 793 24.49 -5.36 3.28
C LEU A 793 23.65 -4.43 2.40
N LEU A 794 22.74 -4.96 1.58
CA LEU A 794 21.95 -4.13 0.66
C LEU A 794 20.94 -3.21 1.37
N HIS A 795 20.67 -3.42 2.66
CA HIS A 795 19.75 -2.59 3.45
C HIS A 795 20.40 -1.32 4.02
N VAL A 796 21.72 -1.18 3.92
CA VAL A 796 22.47 -0.16 4.66
C VAL A 796 22.24 1.23 4.09
N ASP A 797 21.83 2.16 4.96
CA ASP A 797 21.57 3.57 4.65
C ASP A 797 22.14 4.52 5.72
N ASP A 798 23.08 4.03 6.53
CA ASP A 798 23.82 4.81 7.53
C ASP A 798 25.04 5.48 6.85
N PRO A 799 25.08 6.84 6.74
CA PRO A 799 26.15 7.55 6.06
C PRO A 799 27.53 7.33 6.67
N ASP A 800 27.63 7.26 8.00
CA ASP A 800 28.92 7.09 8.69
C ASP A 800 29.46 5.69 8.44
N ARG A 801 28.57 4.69 8.45
CA ARG A 801 28.92 3.30 8.20
C ARG A 801 29.37 3.06 6.76
N LEU A 802 28.68 3.66 5.79
CA LEU A 802 29.04 3.57 4.38
C LEU A 802 30.34 4.33 4.08
N THR A 803 30.54 5.50 4.70
CA THR A 803 31.81 6.25 4.59
C THR A 803 32.96 5.46 5.18
N PHE A 804 32.79 4.88 6.38
CA PHE A 804 33.78 4.00 6.99
C PHE A 804 34.11 2.79 6.11
N LEU A 805 33.10 2.13 5.52
CA LEU A 805 33.31 1.01 4.59
C LEU A 805 34.09 1.44 3.35
N ARG A 806 33.74 2.59 2.75
CA ARG A 806 34.45 3.15 1.59
C ARG A 806 35.93 3.39 1.91
N ASP A 807 36.22 4.02 3.04
CA ASP A 807 37.59 4.31 3.47
C ASP A 807 38.36 3.03 3.80
N LEU A 808 37.70 2.05 4.43
CA LEU A 808 38.25 0.74 4.73
C LEU A 808 38.68 0.01 3.44
N LEU A 809 37.82 -0.04 2.44
CA LEU A 809 38.01 -0.79 1.19
C LEU A 809 39.06 -0.15 0.26
N ARG A 810 39.28 1.17 0.38
CA ARG A 810 40.32 1.90 -0.37
C ARG A 810 41.73 1.71 0.19
N ARG A 811 41.88 1.09 1.38
CA ARG A 811 43.21 0.85 1.96
C ARG A 811 44.01 -0.14 1.09
N PRO A 812 45.33 0.09 0.92
CA PRO A 812 46.16 -0.75 0.05
C PRO A 812 46.34 -2.17 0.61
N ARG A 813 46.17 -2.38 1.91
CA ARG A 813 46.33 -3.66 2.60
C ARG A 813 45.15 -3.95 3.52
N ALA A 814 44.89 -5.24 3.74
CA ALA A 814 43.87 -5.69 4.68
C ALA A 814 44.17 -5.12 6.09
N PRO A 815 43.21 -4.42 6.71
CA PRO A 815 43.44 -3.74 7.97
C PRO A 815 43.33 -4.71 9.16
N ARG A 816 44.00 -4.41 10.26
CA ARG A 816 43.99 -5.22 11.49
C ARG A 816 43.08 -4.57 12.54
N LEU A 817 42.47 -5.37 13.41
CA LEU A 817 41.56 -4.88 14.47
C LEU A 817 42.26 -3.93 15.44
N ALA A 818 43.58 -4.09 15.62
CA ALA A 818 44.40 -3.22 16.45
C ALA A 818 44.48 -1.77 15.92
N ASP A 819 44.24 -1.55 14.63
CA ASP A 819 44.36 -0.24 13.96
C ASP A 819 43.16 0.68 14.23
N PHE A 820 42.15 0.21 14.96
CA PHE A 820 40.86 0.89 15.12
C PHE A 820 40.53 1.17 16.59
N ASP A 821 39.94 2.34 16.82
CA ASP A 821 39.42 2.76 18.11
C ASP A 821 38.16 1.95 18.53
N PRO A 822 37.67 2.07 19.79
CA PRO A 822 36.50 1.32 20.23
C PRO A 822 35.23 1.55 19.41
N ALA A 823 35.00 2.75 18.87
CA ALA A 823 33.82 3.06 18.06
C ALA A 823 33.92 2.40 16.67
N GLN A 824 35.09 2.49 16.04
CA GLN A 824 35.41 1.84 14.78
C GLN A 824 35.38 0.30 14.91
N ARG A 825 35.77 -0.26 16.05
CA ARG A 825 35.62 -1.70 16.33
C ARG A 825 34.17 -2.14 16.37
N ARG A 826 33.24 -1.30 16.83
CA ARG A 826 31.79 -1.59 16.76
C ARG A 826 31.28 -1.57 15.32
N LEU A 827 31.75 -0.63 14.49
CA LEU A 827 31.46 -0.63 13.05
C LEU A 827 32.00 -1.91 12.36
N LEU A 828 33.18 -2.38 12.76
CA LEU A 828 33.73 -3.66 12.28
C LEU A 828 32.92 -4.86 12.80
N ALA A 829 32.41 -4.83 14.03
CA ALA A 829 31.51 -5.87 14.56
C ALA A 829 30.19 -5.93 13.80
N MET A 830 29.63 -4.78 13.40
CA MET A 830 28.48 -4.72 12.49
C MET A 830 28.78 -5.38 11.15
N LEU A 831 29.92 -5.05 10.53
CA LEU A 831 30.37 -5.68 9.28
C LEU A 831 30.56 -7.20 9.44
N ASN A 832 31.17 -7.64 10.54
CA ASN A 832 31.36 -9.06 10.84
C ASN A 832 30.04 -9.80 10.95
N SER A 833 28.97 -9.17 11.44
CA SER A 833 27.64 -9.79 11.49
C SER A 833 27.12 -10.16 10.09
N ALA A 834 27.43 -9.35 9.08
CA ALA A 834 27.08 -9.62 7.69
C ALA A 834 27.94 -10.72 7.06
N PHE A 835 29.22 -10.85 7.44
CA PHE A 835 30.05 -11.98 7.01
C PHE A 835 29.64 -13.28 7.72
N HIS A 836 29.60 -13.25 9.05
CA HIS A 836 29.41 -14.43 9.89
C HIS A 836 28.90 -14.11 11.31
N ALA A 837 27.60 -13.90 11.47
CA ALA A 837 26.92 -13.58 12.74
C ALA A 837 27.17 -14.54 13.93
N GLY A 838 27.72 -15.74 13.70
CA GLY A 838 28.04 -16.73 14.73
C GLY A 838 29.50 -16.72 15.23
N LYS A 839 30.37 -15.86 14.68
CA LYS A 839 31.80 -15.82 15.04
C LYS A 839 32.17 -14.51 15.74
N PRO A 840 33.15 -14.54 16.66
CA PRO A 840 33.65 -13.33 17.32
C PRO A 840 34.32 -12.38 16.32
N LEU A 841 34.51 -11.11 16.73
CA LEU A 841 35.12 -10.09 15.88
C LEU A 841 36.53 -10.48 15.41
N SER A 842 37.28 -11.24 16.20
CA SER A 842 38.61 -11.75 15.83
C SER A 842 38.63 -12.56 14.54
N ALA A 843 37.51 -13.19 14.15
CA ALA A 843 37.41 -13.90 12.88
C ALA A 843 37.34 -12.97 11.65
N LEU A 844 37.01 -11.70 11.85
CA LEU A 844 36.85 -10.72 10.77
C LEU A 844 38.17 -10.48 10.01
N GLU A 845 39.32 -10.47 10.69
CA GLU A 845 40.62 -10.25 10.03
C GLU A 845 40.87 -11.28 8.92
N THR A 846 40.43 -12.53 9.11
CA THR A 846 40.55 -13.57 8.09
C THR A 846 39.63 -13.29 6.90
N HIS A 847 38.41 -12.81 7.14
CA HIS A 847 37.49 -12.45 6.06
C HIS A 847 37.97 -11.21 5.29
N LEU A 848 38.52 -10.21 5.99
CA LEU A 848 39.12 -9.04 5.36
C LEU A 848 40.34 -9.44 4.53
N ALA A 849 41.24 -10.27 5.04
CA ALA A 849 42.38 -10.77 4.24
C ALA A 849 41.90 -11.42 2.93
N ARG A 850 40.90 -12.33 3.01
CA ARG A 850 40.30 -12.97 1.83
C ARG A 850 39.65 -11.99 0.85
N LEU A 851 39.05 -10.91 1.35
CA LEU A 851 38.47 -9.87 0.50
C LEU A 851 39.56 -9.12 -0.28
N TRP A 852 40.73 -8.88 0.31
CA TRP A 852 41.87 -8.28 -0.40
C TRP A 852 42.51 -9.24 -1.41
N ASP A 853 42.43 -10.55 -1.19
CA ASP A 853 42.86 -11.59 -2.15
C ASP A 853 41.88 -11.79 -3.32
N LEU A 854 40.70 -11.14 -3.28
CA LEU A 854 39.66 -11.19 -4.30
C LEU A 854 39.32 -9.77 -4.80
N PRO A 855 40.20 -9.16 -5.62
CA PRO A 855 40.07 -7.75 -6.00
C PRO A 855 38.74 -7.41 -6.69
N GLY A 856 38.21 -8.33 -7.51
CA GLY A 856 36.90 -8.14 -8.14
C GLY A 856 35.72 -8.07 -7.16
N ARG A 857 35.78 -8.79 -6.03
CA ARG A 857 34.78 -8.71 -4.96
C ARG A 857 34.94 -7.44 -4.12
N ARG A 858 36.19 -7.01 -3.91
CA ARG A 858 36.47 -5.74 -3.23
C ARG A 858 35.95 -4.55 -4.03
N GLU A 859 36.21 -4.53 -5.34
CA GLU A 859 35.68 -3.52 -6.27
C GLU A 859 34.16 -3.55 -6.34
N GLU A 860 33.56 -4.73 -6.40
CA GLU A 860 32.09 -4.89 -6.32
C GLU A 860 31.53 -4.33 -5.02
N LEU A 861 32.11 -4.66 -3.85
CA LEU A 861 31.61 -4.14 -2.57
C LEU A 861 31.80 -2.62 -2.47
N LEU A 862 32.86 -2.06 -3.03
CA LEU A 862 33.03 -0.60 -3.13
C LEU A 862 31.94 0.03 -3.99
N ALA A 863 31.69 -0.51 -5.20
CA ALA A 863 30.63 -0.03 -6.08
C ALA A 863 29.24 -0.15 -5.44
N VAL A 864 28.97 -1.25 -4.74
CA VAL A 864 27.74 -1.42 -3.95
C VAL A 864 27.65 -0.39 -2.84
N THR A 865 28.73 -0.13 -2.11
CA THR A 865 28.76 0.88 -1.03
C THR A 865 28.43 2.27 -1.57
N ASP A 866 28.97 2.63 -2.74
CA ASP A 866 28.67 3.91 -3.40
C ASP A 866 27.20 3.98 -3.86
N ILE A 867 26.67 2.92 -4.48
CA ILE A 867 25.23 2.85 -4.84
C ILE A 867 24.32 2.95 -3.61
N LEU A 868 24.68 2.29 -2.51
CA LEU A 868 23.91 2.34 -1.26
C LEU A 868 23.95 3.72 -0.62
N TYR A 869 25.09 4.40 -0.69
CA TYR A 869 25.21 5.79 -0.25
C TYR A 869 24.28 6.68 -1.06
N ASP A 870 24.28 6.54 -2.38
CA ASP A 870 23.38 7.29 -3.24
C ASP A 870 21.90 6.99 -2.94
N ARG A 871 21.54 5.76 -2.55
CA ARG A 871 20.15 5.37 -2.21
C ARG A 871 19.62 5.94 -0.89
N ILE A 872 20.42 6.68 -0.12
CA ILE A 872 19.96 7.31 1.12
C ILE A 872 18.94 8.40 0.78
N HIS A 873 17.68 8.18 1.16
CA HIS A 873 16.55 9.08 0.88
C HIS A 873 15.99 9.71 2.16
N ARG A 874 16.64 9.48 3.31
CA ARG A 874 16.21 10.03 4.60
C ARG A 874 17.38 10.72 5.30
N VAL A 875 17.09 11.85 5.95
CA VAL A 875 18.02 12.46 6.90
C VAL A 875 18.14 11.55 8.12
N THR A 876 19.34 11.06 8.38
CA THR A 876 19.64 10.20 9.53
C THR A 876 20.51 10.98 10.53
N PRO A 877 19.92 11.74 11.45
CA PRO A 877 20.69 12.59 12.36
C PRO A 877 21.42 11.77 13.43
N VAL A 878 22.51 12.33 13.96
CA VAL A 878 23.11 11.85 15.21
C VAL A 878 22.20 12.22 16.36
N VAL A 879 21.92 11.26 17.25
CA VAL A 879 21.19 11.52 18.50
C VAL A 879 22.23 11.86 19.57
N PRO A 880 22.22 13.08 20.15
CA PRO A 880 23.23 13.48 21.13
C PRO A 880 23.38 12.49 22.29
N GLU A 881 22.27 11.96 22.80
CA GLU A 881 22.18 11.02 23.92
C GLU A 881 22.88 9.68 23.67
N VAL A 882 23.10 9.31 22.41
CA VAL A 882 23.81 8.09 22.01
C VAL A 882 24.89 8.34 20.97
N SER A 883 25.44 9.55 20.94
CA SER A 883 26.50 9.93 20.00
C SER A 883 27.79 9.09 20.12
N HIS A 884 27.97 8.38 21.24
CA HIS A 884 29.05 7.41 21.44
C HIS A 884 28.78 6.04 20.79
N LEU A 885 27.54 5.75 20.41
CA LEU A 885 27.17 4.54 19.68
C LEU A 885 27.23 4.80 18.16
N PRO A 886 27.63 3.82 17.34
CA PRO A 886 27.61 3.95 15.88
C PRO A 886 26.18 3.79 15.33
N LEU A 887 25.25 4.61 15.82
CA LEU A 887 23.84 4.58 15.45
C LEU A 887 23.40 5.97 14.99
N ARG A 888 22.72 5.99 13.85
CA ARG A 888 22.06 7.15 13.28
C ARG A 888 20.55 6.96 13.39
N LEU A 889 19.86 8.00 13.83
CA LEU A 889 18.41 7.97 13.94
C LEU A 889 17.80 7.67 12.57
N HIS A 890 16.83 6.78 12.53
CA HIS A 890 16.08 6.37 11.34
C HIS A 890 16.87 5.64 10.25
N ALA A 891 18.13 5.28 10.50
CA ALA A 891 18.87 4.34 9.67
C ALA A 891 18.47 2.88 9.97
N ARG A 892 18.79 1.98 9.03
CA ARG A 892 18.42 0.56 9.05
C ARG A 892 19.56 -0.33 9.51
N TYR A 893 19.21 -1.25 10.40
CA TYR A 893 20.13 -2.18 11.03
C TYR A 893 19.53 -3.59 11.06
N THR A 894 20.31 -4.60 10.70
CA THR A 894 19.91 -5.98 11.04
C THR A 894 19.96 -6.18 12.55
N ARG A 895 19.33 -7.25 13.04
CA ARG A 895 19.46 -7.68 14.44
C ARG A 895 20.92 -7.78 14.87
N GLY A 896 21.79 -8.34 14.04
CA GLY A 896 23.21 -8.51 14.35
C GLY A 896 23.92 -7.16 14.51
N GLU A 897 23.63 -6.23 13.62
CA GLU A 897 24.22 -4.88 13.64
C GLU A 897 23.73 -4.06 14.83
N ALA A 898 22.43 -4.09 15.11
CA ALA A 898 21.85 -3.40 16.26
C ALA A 898 22.50 -3.88 17.57
N LEU A 899 22.67 -5.18 17.76
CA LEU A 899 23.33 -5.73 18.96
C LEU A 899 24.83 -5.40 19.02
N ALA A 900 25.51 -5.40 17.87
CA ALA A 900 26.93 -5.02 17.77
C ALA A 900 27.16 -3.55 18.16
N ALA A 901 26.21 -2.66 17.88
CA ALA A 901 26.28 -1.26 18.29
C ALA A 901 26.42 -1.09 19.82
N PHE A 902 25.80 -1.98 20.59
CA PHE A 902 25.84 -2.00 22.05
C PHE A 902 26.90 -2.96 22.61
N GLY A 903 27.85 -3.41 21.78
CA GLY A 903 29.01 -4.19 22.21
C GLY A 903 28.86 -5.71 22.16
N GLN A 904 27.77 -6.26 21.62
CA GLN A 904 27.64 -7.71 21.45
C GLN A 904 28.12 -8.18 20.08
N GLU A 905 29.27 -8.85 20.06
CA GLU A 905 29.90 -9.32 18.81
C GLU A 905 29.22 -10.55 18.17
N VAL A 906 28.63 -11.45 18.98
CA VAL A 906 28.01 -12.69 18.49
C VAL A 906 26.50 -12.65 18.69
N SER A 907 25.74 -12.71 17.60
CA SER A 907 24.28 -12.50 17.61
C SER A 907 23.46 -13.72 17.20
N ALA A 908 24.08 -14.79 16.68
CA ALA A 908 23.39 -15.98 16.16
C ALA A 908 22.46 -16.71 17.17
N TYR A 909 22.70 -16.55 18.47
CA TYR A 909 21.95 -17.24 19.53
C TYR A 909 20.83 -16.40 20.16
N PHE A 910 20.68 -15.13 19.77
CA PHE A 910 19.66 -14.25 20.33
C PHE A 910 18.30 -14.48 19.66
N ARG A 911 17.34 -14.97 20.43
CA ARG A 911 15.96 -15.28 19.97
C ARG A 911 14.88 -14.40 20.60
N GLU A 912 15.24 -13.56 21.57
CA GLU A 912 14.29 -12.73 22.32
C GLU A 912 14.05 -11.38 21.64
N GLY A 913 12.94 -10.71 21.94
CA GLY A 913 12.60 -9.40 21.35
C GLY A 913 13.18 -8.19 22.09
N VAL A 914 13.76 -8.40 23.29
CA VAL A 914 14.34 -7.34 24.12
C VAL A 914 15.64 -7.83 24.74
N LYS A 915 16.64 -6.96 24.86
CA LYS A 915 17.91 -7.26 25.53
C LYS A 915 18.39 -6.12 26.42
N TRP A 916 18.84 -6.45 27.63
CA TRP A 916 19.56 -5.55 28.53
C TRP A 916 21.08 -5.63 28.29
N PHE A 917 21.71 -4.46 28.15
CA PHE A 917 23.16 -4.28 28.04
C PHE A 917 23.68 -3.57 29.29
N ALA A 918 24.33 -4.30 30.19
CA ALA A 918 24.77 -3.76 31.47
C ALA A 918 25.87 -2.68 31.34
N GLU A 919 26.80 -2.86 30.40
CA GLU A 919 27.91 -1.91 30.16
C GLU A 919 27.39 -0.56 29.64
N GLU A 920 26.42 -0.60 28.71
CA GLU A 920 25.77 0.57 28.14
C GLU A 920 24.61 1.10 28.99
N ARG A 921 24.21 0.36 30.04
CA ARG A 921 22.99 0.59 30.82
C ARG A 921 21.76 0.83 29.93
N ALA A 922 21.60 0.02 28.89
CA ALA A 922 20.58 0.21 27.86
C ALA A 922 19.71 -1.03 27.67
N ASP A 923 18.39 -0.84 27.55
CA ASP A 923 17.47 -1.85 27.05
C ASP A 923 17.22 -1.63 25.55
N VAL A 924 17.41 -2.68 24.74
CA VAL A 924 17.23 -2.64 23.27
C VAL A 924 15.99 -3.46 22.90
N PHE A 925 15.00 -2.80 22.30
CA PHE A 925 13.73 -3.38 21.88
C PHE A 925 13.74 -3.59 20.37
N LEU A 926 13.66 -4.85 19.93
CA LEU A 926 13.58 -5.24 18.52
C LEU A 926 12.15 -5.67 18.19
N VAL A 927 11.34 -4.74 17.68
CA VAL A 927 9.91 -4.94 17.47
C VAL A 927 9.61 -5.18 15.99
N THR A 928 8.83 -6.23 15.71
CA THR A 928 8.27 -6.55 14.38
C THR A 928 6.76 -6.35 14.46
N ILE A 929 6.21 -5.50 13.60
CA ILE A 929 4.78 -5.16 13.62
C ILE A 929 3.95 -6.32 13.07
N ASP A 930 4.31 -6.85 11.90
CA ASP A 930 3.62 -7.97 11.26
C ASP A 930 4.32 -9.29 11.60
N LYS A 931 3.77 -10.01 12.59
CA LYS A 931 4.36 -11.26 13.11
C LYS A 931 3.95 -12.52 12.31
N ASN A 932 2.96 -12.43 11.41
CA ASN A 932 2.44 -13.55 10.63
C ASN A 932 2.35 -13.20 9.13
N GLU A 933 3.15 -13.84 8.29
CA GLU A 933 3.14 -13.66 6.83
C GLU A 933 2.09 -14.52 6.09
N ARG A 934 1.38 -15.43 6.78
CA ARG A 934 0.53 -16.44 6.11
C ARG A 934 -0.91 -16.53 6.59
N ASP A 935 -1.23 -16.14 7.84
CA ASP A 935 -2.58 -16.25 8.39
C ASP A 935 -2.89 -15.03 9.27
N PHE A 936 -3.98 -14.32 8.96
CA PHE A 936 -4.52 -13.25 9.78
C PHE A 936 -4.94 -13.82 11.14
N SER A 937 -4.31 -13.38 12.24
CA SER A 937 -4.75 -13.73 13.59
C SER A 937 -5.25 -12.48 14.32
N PRO A 938 -6.58 -12.36 14.53
CA PRO A 938 -7.18 -11.22 15.24
C PRO A 938 -6.62 -11.04 16.66
N THR A 939 -6.10 -12.13 17.26
CA THR A 939 -5.66 -12.16 18.67
C THR A 939 -4.24 -11.66 18.90
N THR A 940 -3.40 -11.58 17.86
CA THR A 940 -2.02 -11.09 17.94
C THR A 940 -1.81 -9.74 17.27
N MET A 941 -2.74 -9.35 16.40
CA MET A 941 -2.79 -8.02 15.80
C MET A 941 -3.10 -6.99 16.91
N TYR A 942 -2.46 -5.82 16.87
CA TYR A 942 -2.65 -4.68 17.81
C TYR A 942 -1.86 -4.67 19.12
N GLN A 943 -0.96 -5.62 19.38
CA GLN A 943 -0.18 -5.62 20.63
C GLN A 943 0.88 -4.50 20.65
N ASP A 944 1.70 -4.43 19.59
CA ASP A 944 2.76 -3.44 19.42
C ASP A 944 2.38 -2.46 18.30
N ARG A 945 2.29 -1.16 18.59
CA ARG A 945 1.81 -0.15 17.63
C ARG A 945 2.26 1.27 17.93
N ALA A 946 2.45 2.09 16.91
CA ALA A 946 2.50 3.54 17.05
C ALA A 946 1.09 4.11 17.24
N ILE A 947 0.90 4.93 18.28
CA ILE A 947 -0.36 5.67 18.53
C ILE A 947 -0.28 7.03 17.82
N THR A 948 0.85 7.71 17.95
CA THR A 948 1.19 8.95 17.24
C THR A 948 2.64 8.86 16.78
N PRO A 949 3.17 9.82 15.99
CA PRO A 949 4.60 9.85 15.67
C PRO A 949 5.51 9.90 16.90
N TRP A 950 5.00 10.27 18.07
CA TRP A 950 5.75 10.41 19.33
C TRP A 950 5.44 9.33 20.36
N LEU A 951 4.36 8.56 20.19
CA LEU A 951 3.85 7.68 21.23
C LEU A 951 3.74 6.25 20.71
N PHE A 952 4.43 5.31 21.35
CA PHE A 952 4.48 3.91 20.97
C PHE A 952 3.93 3.01 22.09
N GLN A 953 3.03 2.09 21.75
CA GLN A 953 2.51 1.06 22.64
C GLN A 953 3.28 -0.24 22.41
N TRP A 954 3.76 -0.84 23.49
CA TRP A 954 4.52 -2.08 23.46
C TRP A 954 4.02 -3.06 24.53
N GLU A 955 3.89 -4.34 24.18
CA GLU A 955 3.52 -5.40 25.13
C GLU A 955 4.75 -6.23 25.55
N SER A 956 4.96 -6.35 26.86
CA SER A 956 6.07 -7.11 27.44
C SER A 956 5.92 -8.63 27.29
N GLN A 957 6.99 -9.36 27.61
CA GLN A 957 6.93 -10.82 27.67
C GLN A 957 5.87 -11.26 28.70
N SER A 958 5.14 -12.34 28.42
CA SER A 958 3.93 -12.76 29.14
C SER A 958 4.06 -12.95 30.67
N GLN A 959 5.28 -13.07 31.19
CA GLN A 959 5.53 -13.26 32.62
C GLN A 959 6.02 -11.98 33.33
N THR A 960 6.36 -10.93 32.59
CA THR A 960 6.89 -9.66 33.13
C THR A 960 5.80 -8.89 33.84
N ARG A 961 6.01 -8.65 35.15
CA ARG A 961 5.16 -7.85 36.04
C ARG A 961 5.79 -6.50 36.34
N ALA A 962 5.02 -5.50 36.73
CA ALA A 962 5.53 -4.17 37.10
C ALA A 962 6.57 -4.25 38.22
N GLU A 963 6.33 -5.10 39.21
CA GLU A 963 7.21 -5.30 40.36
C GLU A 963 8.45 -6.17 40.08
N SER A 964 8.48 -6.88 38.95
CA SER A 964 9.63 -7.72 38.60
C SER A 964 10.90 -6.88 38.40
N PRO A 965 12.12 -7.44 38.54
CA PRO A 965 13.36 -6.69 38.32
C PRO A 965 13.40 -5.99 36.94
N THR A 966 12.87 -6.65 35.91
CA THR A 966 12.75 -6.12 34.55
C THR A 966 11.67 -5.03 34.45
N GLY A 967 10.48 -5.25 35.01
CA GLY A 967 9.40 -4.26 35.03
C GLY A 967 9.80 -2.97 35.76
N ARG A 968 10.43 -3.10 36.94
CA ARG A 968 10.97 -1.95 37.69
C ARG A 968 12.06 -1.22 36.93
N ARG A 969 12.86 -1.92 36.12
CA ARG A 969 13.87 -1.27 35.25
C ARG A 969 13.20 -0.42 34.17
N TYR A 970 12.14 -0.91 33.52
CA TYR A 970 11.40 -0.14 32.52
C TYR A 970 10.73 1.10 33.12
N VAL A 971 9.98 0.94 34.21
CA VAL A 971 9.23 2.03 34.87
C VAL A 971 10.19 3.10 35.39
N HIS A 972 11.27 2.70 36.08
CA HIS A 972 12.20 3.60 36.75
C HIS A 972 13.50 3.86 35.96
N HIS A 973 13.49 3.67 34.63
CA HIS A 973 14.72 3.73 33.81
C HIS A 973 15.44 5.08 33.94
N ARG A 974 14.72 6.22 33.99
CA ARG A 974 15.29 7.57 34.16
C ARG A 974 15.98 7.74 35.51
N GLU A 975 15.30 7.33 36.58
CA GLU A 975 15.84 7.40 37.96
C GLU A 975 17.10 6.56 38.10
N ARG A 976 17.18 5.45 37.35
CA ARG A 976 18.31 4.52 37.34
C ARG A 976 19.44 4.92 36.37
N GLY A 977 19.26 6.00 35.60
CA GLY A 977 20.22 6.44 34.59
C GLY A 977 20.43 5.42 33.46
N SER A 978 19.39 4.65 33.11
CA SER A 978 19.38 3.70 32.00
C SER A 978 18.51 4.20 30.84
N THR A 979 18.88 3.86 29.61
CA THR A 979 18.14 4.24 28.40
C THR A 979 17.36 3.06 27.81
N VAL A 980 16.31 3.35 27.04
CA VAL A 980 15.51 2.35 26.35
C VAL A 980 15.44 2.71 24.88
N HIS A 981 15.82 1.80 23.99
CA HIS A 981 16.01 2.03 22.56
C HIS A 981 15.06 1.19 21.72
N LEU A 982 14.39 1.83 20.77
CA LEU A 982 13.41 1.17 19.91
C LEU A 982 13.96 0.95 18.49
N PHE A 983 13.83 -0.28 17.99
CA PHE A 983 14.10 -0.67 16.62
C PHE A 983 12.83 -1.30 16.03
N LEU A 984 12.34 -0.76 14.92
CA LEU A 984 11.07 -1.14 14.29
C LEU A 984 11.28 -1.72 12.89
N ARG A 985 10.53 -2.76 12.55
CA ARG A 985 10.39 -3.23 11.17
C ARG A 985 8.98 -3.70 10.89
N LYS A 986 8.57 -3.70 9.62
CA LYS A 986 7.26 -4.20 9.21
C LYS A 986 7.24 -5.73 9.33
N THR A 987 8.08 -6.41 8.56
CA THR A 987 8.10 -7.88 8.42
C THR A 987 9.39 -8.53 8.93
N SER A 988 9.43 -9.86 9.01
CA SER A 988 10.61 -10.59 9.49
C SER A 988 11.83 -10.55 8.56
N ASP A 989 11.61 -10.32 7.28
CA ASP A 989 12.64 -10.35 6.23
C ASP A 989 13.37 -9.00 6.08
N GLU A 990 12.86 -7.96 6.73
CA GLU A 990 13.41 -6.61 6.66
C GLU A 990 14.39 -6.28 7.79
N ALA A 991 15.27 -5.30 7.52
CA ALA A 991 16.09 -4.65 8.53
C ALA A 991 15.25 -3.72 9.42
N TYR A 992 15.72 -3.48 10.65
CA TYR A 992 15.05 -2.61 11.61
C TYR A 992 15.47 -1.16 11.41
N THR A 993 14.50 -0.25 11.37
CA THR A 993 14.73 1.19 11.50
C THR A 993 14.92 1.57 12.96
N TYR A 994 16.01 2.28 13.27
CA TYR A 994 16.25 2.79 14.62
C TYR A 994 15.36 4.02 14.91
N ALA A 995 14.42 3.89 15.84
CA ALA A 995 13.47 4.95 16.22
C ALA A 995 13.99 5.88 17.33
N GLY A 996 15.17 5.59 17.89
CA GLY A 996 15.78 6.41 18.93
C GLY A 996 15.44 5.97 20.36
N PRO A 997 15.88 6.75 21.36
CA PRO A 997 15.57 6.53 22.77
C PRO A 997 14.12 6.90 23.10
N MET A 998 13.54 6.19 24.06
CA MET A 998 12.17 6.37 24.53
C MET A 998 12.05 6.43 26.06
N THR A 999 11.02 7.12 26.53
CA THR A 999 10.73 7.36 27.95
C THR A 999 9.40 6.73 28.33
N TYR A 1000 9.39 5.97 29.44
CA TYR A 1000 8.19 5.41 30.06
C TYR A 1000 7.14 6.49 30.38
N GLN A 1001 5.88 6.27 29.99
CA GLN A 1001 4.75 7.14 30.32
C GLN A 1001 3.82 6.48 31.33
N ASP A 1002 3.22 5.35 30.97
CA ASP A 1002 2.32 4.57 31.82
C ASP A 1002 2.20 3.12 31.33
N HIS A 1003 1.46 2.27 32.05
CA HIS A 1003 1.18 0.91 31.61
C HIS A 1003 -0.20 0.39 32.07
N GLU A 1004 -0.70 -0.62 31.38
CA GLU A 1004 -1.89 -1.41 31.74
C GLU A 1004 -1.56 -2.90 31.82
N GLY A 1005 -2.15 -3.61 32.77
CA GLY A 1005 -1.96 -5.06 32.93
C GLY A 1005 -0.63 -5.47 33.57
N GLU A 1006 -0.57 -6.72 34.03
CA GLU A 1006 0.56 -7.25 34.83
C GLU A 1006 1.24 -8.48 34.22
N ARG A 1007 0.56 -9.18 33.29
CA ARG A 1007 1.01 -10.47 32.74
C ARG A 1007 0.40 -10.70 31.35
N PRO A 1008 0.91 -10.04 30.29
CA PRO A 1008 2.02 -9.07 30.28
C PRO A 1008 1.62 -7.65 30.70
N MET A 1009 2.62 -6.78 30.94
CA MET A 1009 2.46 -5.32 30.96
C MET A 1009 2.36 -4.77 29.55
N ARG A 1010 1.38 -3.92 29.29
CA ARG A 1010 1.24 -3.11 28.07
C ARG A 1010 1.66 -1.69 28.38
N ILE A 1011 2.81 -1.25 27.86
CA ILE A 1011 3.47 0.00 28.22
C ILE A 1011 3.31 1.02 27.09
N ARG A 1012 3.02 2.27 27.45
CA ARG A 1012 3.11 3.43 26.55
C ARG A 1012 4.46 4.13 26.74
N TRP A 1013 5.19 4.30 25.63
CA TRP A 1013 6.51 4.91 25.56
C TRP A 1013 6.47 6.18 24.72
N LEU A 1014 6.95 7.28 25.28
CA LEU A 1014 7.16 8.54 24.58
C LEU A 1014 8.54 8.54 23.90
N LEU A 1015 8.56 8.61 22.57
CA LEU A 1015 9.76 8.73 21.76
C LEU A 1015 10.38 10.11 21.91
N SER A 1016 11.72 10.18 21.97
CA SER A 1016 12.44 11.46 22.05
C SER A 1016 12.45 12.21 20.71
N HIS A 1017 12.23 11.48 19.61
CA HIS A 1017 12.15 12.01 18.25
C HIS A 1017 10.93 11.41 17.54
N PRO A 1018 10.29 12.15 16.62
CA PRO A 1018 9.13 11.64 15.91
C PRO A 1018 9.55 10.52 14.96
N LEU A 1019 8.68 9.52 14.79
CA LEU A 1019 8.84 8.54 13.72
C LEU A 1019 8.74 9.23 12.35
N PRO A 1020 9.58 8.82 11.38
CA PRO A 1020 9.42 9.19 9.98
C PRO A 1020 8.03 8.82 9.48
N ALA A 1021 7.51 9.56 8.51
CA ALA A 1021 6.13 9.39 8.06
C ALA A 1021 5.83 7.98 7.53
N ASP A 1022 6.73 7.37 6.76
CA ASP A 1022 6.61 5.99 6.27
C ASP A 1022 6.67 4.96 7.41
N VAL A 1023 7.56 5.18 8.40
CA VAL A 1023 7.70 4.30 9.57
C VAL A 1023 6.48 4.36 10.47
N PHE A 1024 5.99 5.56 10.74
CA PHE A 1024 4.73 5.75 11.46
C PHE A 1024 3.57 5.10 10.73
N HIS A 1025 3.54 5.19 9.40
CA HIS A 1025 2.47 4.65 8.58
C HIS A 1025 2.36 3.13 8.66
N PHE A 1026 3.47 2.38 8.64
CA PHE A 1026 3.40 0.93 8.83
C PHE A 1026 3.27 0.52 10.31
N ALA A 1027 3.77 1.33 11.24
CA ALA A 1027 3.75 1.00 12.67
C ALA A 1027 2.42 1.34 13.35
N LYS A 1028 1.59 2.24 12.79
CA LYS A 1028 0.28 2.54 13.33
C LYS A 1028 -0.68 1.38 13.13
N VAL A 1029 -1.69 1.30 13.98
CA VAL A 1029 -2.85 0.46 13.68
C VAL A 1029 -3.60 1.10 12.53
N ASN A 1030 -3.68 0.39 11.41
CA ASN A 1030 -4.55 0.75 10.31
C ASN A 1030 -6.02 0.55 10.74
N ALA A 1031 -6.49 1.38 11.66
CA ALA A 1031 -7.85 1.89 11.55
C ALA A 1031 -7.75 2.92 10.42
N GLY A 1032 -8.00 2.44 9.20
CA GLY A 1032 -8.22 3.31 8.03
C GLY A 1032 -9.53 4.01 8.23
#